data_AF-A0A9E4ZHL4-F1
#
_entry.id   AF-A0A9E4ZHL4-F1
#
_cell.length_a   1.000
_cell.length_b   1.000
_cell.length_c   1.000
_cell.angle_alpha   90.00
_cell.angle_beta   90.00
_cell.angle_gamma   90.00
#
_symmetry.space_group_name_H-M   'P 1'
#
loop_
_entity.id
_entity.type
_entity.pdbx_description
1 polymer ?
#
loop_
_entity_poly.entity_id
_entity_poly.type
_entity_poly.pdbx_seq_one_letter_code
_entity_poly.pdbx_strand_id
1 'polypeptide(L)'
;MLVFISLILAAGVCSAASVEIRGSPLDTGDVSEISWNATNWPAFYYSMNEAGCAAETLNYENSDSENPAIGAAPTNNVMDKGELTYTTHPYVKKYTVSTKTDATTVNKYYMMPWFSQKYVAIEGDAQKITKLVFEQKGSAEKTLKVGQSWELGKGYNLTVNQLDIDGGKVCLALSKEGVELESKILDTNGEDDKRIFVAKDDFADQEDAVYFVTYVDEAFKGTSDCFIILKYTWLIDKDDVTTIEVDDEFGALKCTEVAEDRITLANDEKITLEMGDTIPLTDDWYFKVSRAGKGTDGGYLFYPAKKVTTPGKYEIRGSPLDTGDVSEISWNATNWPAFYYSMNEAGSAAETLSYENSDPENPAIGAAPTNNVMDKGELTYTTHPYVKKYTVSTKTDATTVNKYYMMPWFSQKYVAIEGDAQKITKLVFEQKGSAEKTLKVGQSWELGKGYNLTVNQLDIDGGKVWLALSKEGVELESKILDTNGEDDKRIFVAKDDFADKEDAVYFVTYVDEAFKGTSDCFIILKYTWLIDKDDVTTIEVDDEFGALKCTEVSEDKITLSNDQEITLEMGDTIDLTDDWYFKVSKAGKGTDEGYLFYPAKKLTIEDKTASQEVAEEIPDKTETTDTESGSTILEGETSEELSKPDVEETEEFAVKVDDENVMPAFTLLSAISGVLAVFFFSKRR
;
A
#
# COMPACT_ATOMS: atom_id res chain seq x y z
N MET A 1 10.94 -30.06 33.49
CA MET A 1 10.93 -30.19 32.02
C MET A 1 9.87 -29.23 31.54
N LEU A 2 10.22 -27.94 31.45
CA LEU A 2 9.32 -26.91 30.95
C LEU A 2 9.28 -27.06 29.44
N VAL A 3 8.08 -27.28 28.90
CA VAL A 3 7.82 -27.21 27.47
C VAL A 3 7.74 -25.72 27.16
N PHE A 4 8.81 -25.15 26.62
CA PHE A 4 8.78 -23.82 26.02
C PHE A 4 7.95 -23.93 24.74
N ILE A 5 6.70 -23.51 24.81
CA ILE A 5 5.89 -23.24 23.62
C ILE A 5 6.39 -21.88 23.14
N SER A 6 7.29 -21.86 22.15
CA SER A 6 7.52 -20.67 21.35
C SER A 6 6.18 -20.40 20.65
N LEU A 7 5.49 -19.35 21.09
CA LEU A 7 4.28 -18.87 20.44
C LEU A 7 4.74 -18.22 19.13
N ILE A 8 4.93 -19.03 18.09
CA ILE A 8 5.07 -18.53 16.71
C ILE A 8 3.69 -18.03 16.31
N LEU A 9 3.32 -16.85 16.80
CA LEU A 9 2.41 -15.98 16.09
C LEU A 9 3.16 -15.63 14.81
N ALA A 10 3.00 -16.45 13.78
CA ALA A 10 3.34 -16.00 12.44
C ALA A 10 2.56 -14.70 12.27
N ALA A 11 3.28 -13.58 12.23
CA ALA A 11 2.76 -12.38 11.61
C ALA A 11 2.52 -12.80 10.16
N GLY A 12 1.34 -13.37 9.91
CA GLY A 12 0.98 -13.84 8.58
C GLY A 12 1.18 -12.67 7.65
N VAL A 13 1.93 -12.91 6.57
CA VAL A 13 2.19 -11.92 5.53
C VAL A 13 0.87 -11.21 5.26
N CYS A 14 0.80 -9.92 5.59
CA CYS A 14 -0.43 -9.14 5.43
C CYS A 14 -0.75 -9.02 3.93
N SER A 15 -1.45 -10.01 3.37
CA SER A 15 -2.00 -9.96 2.03
C SER A 15 -3.18 -8.99 2.04
N ALA A 16 -3.02 -7.86 1.33
CA ALA A 16 -4.05 -6.85 1.19
C ALA A 16 -4.37 -6.65 -0.30
N ALA A 17 -5.65 -6.44 -0.63
CA ALA A 17 -6.05 -6.10 -2.00
C ALA A 17 -5.61 -4.69 -2.42
N SER A 18 -5.30 -3.84 -1.44
CA SER A 18 -4.70 -2.52 -1.62
C SER A 18 -4.13 -2.04 -0.28
N VAL A 19 -3.16 -1.14 -0.31
CA VAL A 19 -2.67 -0.41 0.88
C VAL A 19 -2.84 1.09 0.71
N GLU A 20 -3.18 1.76 1.81
CA GLU A 20 -3.14 3.21 1.97
C GLU A 20 -1.77 3.58 2.60
N ILE A 21 -0.95 4.36 1.89
CA ILE A 21 0.28 4.96 2.44
C ILE A 21 -0.02 6.43 2.74
N ARG A 22 -0.41 6.70 3.98
CA ARG A 22 -0.76 8.04 4.44
C ARG A 22 0.45 8.86 4.87
N GLY A 23 0.33 10.18 4.78
CA GLY A 23 1.23 11.12 5.46
C GLY A 23 0.88 11.30 6.92
N SER A 24 1.63 12.17 7.58
CA SER A 24 1.32 12.64 8.92
C SER A 24 -0.03 13.36 8.94
N PRO A 25 -0.92 13.01 9.88
CA PRO A 25 -2.16 13.74 10.10
C PRO A 25 -1.85 15.14 10.61
N LEU A 26 -2.52 16.15 10.05
CA LEU A 26 -2.50 17.53 10.53
C LEU A 26 -3.78 17.84 11.28
N ASP A 27 -3.65 18.53 12.41
CA ASP A 27 -4.75 19.10 13.18
C ASP A 27 -4.93 20.56 12.79
N THR A 28 -6.04 20.89 12.15
CA THR A 28 -6.32 22.27 11.72
C THR A 28 -6.39 23.28 12.86
N GLY A 29 -6.66 22.85 14.10
CA GLY A 29 -6.63 23.73 15.26
C GLY A 29 -5.22 23.99 15.83
N ASP A 30 -4.21 23.22 15.39
CA ASP A 30 -2.84 23.27 15.91
C ASP A 30 -1.81 23.10 14.77
N VAL A 31 -2.02 23.83 13.68
CA VAL A 31 -1.13 23.79 12.52
C VAL A 31 -0.73 25.20 12.09
N SER A 32 0.58 25.44 11.98
CA SER A 32 1.12 26.69 11.45
C SER A 32 1.39 26.64 9.95
N GLU A 33 1.62 25.44 9.41
CA GLU A 33 1.95 25.19 8.01
C GLU A 33 1.39 23.82 7.59
N ILE A 34 0.76 23.76 6.42
CA ILE A 34 0.22 22.54 5.85
C ILE A 34 1.16 22.09 4.74
N SER A 35 2.10 21.23 5.07
CA SER A 35 3.15 20.79 4.15
C SER A 35 3.51 19.33 4.36
N TRP A 36 3.60 18.60 3.26
CA TRP A 36 4.09 17.23 3.23
C TRP A 36 5.29 17.09 2.31
N ASN A 37 6.30 16.39 2.77
CA ASN A 37 7.47 16.02 2.01
C ASN A 37 7.89 14.59 2.37
N ALA A 38 9.05 14.15 1.88
CA ALA A 38 9.53 12.81 2.15
C ALA A 38 9.71 12.48 3.65
N THR A 39 9.92 13.44 4.55
CA THR A 39 10.09 13.11 5.97
C THR A 39 8.78 12.71 6.64
N ASN A 40 7.65 13.30 6.25
CA ASN A 40 6.35 13.12 6.91
C ASN A 40 5.27 12.45 6.01
N TRP A 41 5.56 12.21 4.73
CA TRP A 41 4.70 11.40 3.86
C TRP A 41 5.49 10.31 3.14
N PRO A 42 5.44 9.06 3.62
CA PRO A 42 6.27 7.98 3.09
C PRO A 42 5.87 7.45 1.71
N ALA A 43 4.79 7.96 1.12
CA ALA A 43 4.53 7.73 -0.29
C ALA A 43 5.60 8.40 -1.16
N PHE A 44 6.07 9.60 -0.78
CA PHE A 44 7.14 10.28 -1.52
C PHE A 44 8.44 9.52 -1.47
N TYR A 45 9.15 9.56 -2.61
CA TYR A 45 10.42 8.89 -2.75
C TYR A 45 11.43 9.44 -1.73
N TYR A 46 12.19 8.54 -1.11
CA TYR A 46 13.22 8.89 -0.16
C TYR A 46 14.36 7.88 -0.15
N SER A 47 15.59 8.37 -0.14
CA SER A 47 16.82 7.56 -0.05
C SER A 47 17.84 8.24 0.86
N MET A 48 17.95 7.79 2.11
CA MET A 48 18.84 8.37 3.13
C MET A 48 20.31 8.51 2.71
N ASN A 49 20.74 7.76 1.69
CA ASN A 49 22.13 7.78 1.23
C ASN A 49 22.37 8.75 0.06
N GLU A 50 21.31 9.34 -0.48
CA GLU A 50 21.32 10.23 -1.65
C GLU A 50 20.96 11.66 -1.22
N ALA A 51 21.90 12.59 -1.39
CA ALA A 51 21.67 14.00 -1.08
C ALA A 51 20.64 14.59 -2.06
N GLY A 52 19.70 15.38 -1.54
CA GLY A 52 18.63 15.98 -2.33
C GLY A 52 17.51 15.02 -2.76
N CYS A 53 17.48 13.78 -2.24
CA CYS A 53 16.46 12.80 -2.62
C CYS A 53 15.03 13.15 -2.19
N ALA A 54 14.88 13.99 -1.17
CA ALA A 54 13.59 14.52 -0.71
C ALA A 54 13.14 15.65 -1.65
N ALA A 55 12.88 15.30 -2.91
CA ALA A 55 12.67 16.26 -3.97
C ALA A 55 11.20 16.60 -4.24
N GLU A 56 10.26 15.91 -3.58
CA GLU A 56 8.82 16.14 -3.71
C GLU A 56 8.28 16.89 -2.50
N THR A 57 7.44 17.90 -2.74
CA THR A 57 6.65 18.56 -1.69
C THR A 57 5.21 18.76 -2.15
N LEU A 58 4.28 18.70 -1.20
CA LEU A 58 2.87 19.09 -1.35
C LEU A 58 2.58 20.13 -0.27
N ASN A 59 2.36 21.38 -0.66
CA ASN A 59 2.25 22.51 0.25
C ASN A 59 0.94 23.26 0.03
N TYR A 60 0.31 23.70 1.11
CA TYR A 60 -0.80 24.64 1.08
C TYR A 60 -0.36 26.00 1.62
N GLU A 61 -0.65 27.04 0.84
CA GLU A 61 -0.47 28.43 1.25
C GLU A 61 -1.73 29.23 0.91
N ASN A 62 -2.28 29.90 1.91
CA ASN A 62 -3.45 30.76 1.72
C ASN A 62 -3.04 32.03 0.98
N SER A 63 -3.43 32.13 -0.28
CA SER A 63 -3.09 33.26 -1.15
C SER A 63 -4.22 34.29 -1.24
N ASP A 64 -5.46 33.89 -0.94
CA ASP A 64 -6.61 34.78 -0.89
C ASP A 64 -6.78 35.39 0.51
N SER A 65 -6.63 36.71 0.63
CA SER A 65 -6.87 37.41 1.90
C SER A 65 -8.35 37.52 2.27
N GLU A 66 -9.26 37.32 1.32
CA GLU A 66 -10.72 37.38 1.52
C GLU A 66 -11.28 36.06 2.04
N ASN A 67 -10.63 34.92 1.71
CA ASN A 67 -10.97 33.61 2.22
C ASN A 67 -10.02 33.23 3.37
N PRO A 68 -10.51 33.03 4.59
CA PRO A 68 -9.64 32.73 5.70
C PRO A 68 -9.04 31.32 5.58
N ALA A 69 -7.74 31.22 5.86
CA ALA A 69 -6.96 30.00 5.75
C ALA A 69 -7.57 28.79 6.47
N ILE A 70 -7.22 27.59 6.00
CA ILE A 70 -7.47 26.35 6.75
C ILE A 70 -6.90 26.50 8.17
N GLY A 71 -7.71 26.16 9.17
CA GLY A 71 -7.35 26.28 10.58
C GLY A 71 -7.60 27.65 11.22
N ALA A 72 -7.85 28.71 10.44
CA ALA A 72 -8.19 30.02 11.02
C ALA A 72 -9.55 30.02 11.75
N ALA A 73 -10.44 29.08 11.41
CA ALA A 73 -11.63 28.74 12.18
C ALA A 73 -11.97 27.25 11.98
N PRO A 74 -12.71 26.63 12.92
CA PRO A 74 -13.08 25.20 12.85
C PRO A 74 -13.79 24.75 11.58
N THR A 75 -14.44 25.69 10.87
CA THR A 75 -15.22 25.45 9.66
C THR A 75 -14.44 25.72 8.37
N ASN A 76 -13.24 26.30 8.44
CA ASN A 76 -12.48 26.65 7.24
C ASN A 76 -11.87 25.40 6.62
N ASN A 77 -12.33 25.03 5.44
CA ASN A 77 -12.01 23.78 4.79
C ASN A 77 -11.88 23.89 3.28
N VAL A 78 -11.59 25.08 2.80
CA VAL A 78 -11.50 25.40 1.39
C VAL A 78 -10.05 25.74 1.07
N MET A 79 -9.54 25.12 0.01
CA MET A 79 -8.33 25.57 -0.69
C MET A 79 -8.80 26.18 -2.00
N ASP A 80 -8.57 27.47 -2.21
CA ASP A 80 -8.89 28.13 -3.47
C ASP A 80 -7.92 27.71 -4.57
N LYS A 81 -8.27 28.05 -5.81
CA LYS A 81 -7.44 27.76 -6.98
C LYS A 81 -6.02 28.28 -6.76
N GLY A 82 -5.03 27.41 -6.93
CA GLY A 82 -3.62 27.75 -6.81
C GLY A 82 -3.02 27.64 -5.40
N GLU A 83 -3.82 27.39 -4.36
CA GLU A 83 -3.33 27.36 -2.97
C GLU A 83 -2.67 26.05 -2.57
N LEU A 84 -3.02 24.93 -3.21
CA LEU A 84 -2.36 23.64 -3.03
C LEU A 84 -1.36 23.43 -4.16
N THR A 85 -0.08 23.36 -3.82
CA THR A 85 1.03 23.24 -4.77
C THR A 85 1.78 21.93 -4.57
N TYR A 86 2.03 21.22 -5.67
CA TYR A 86 2.98 20.11 -5.73
C TYR A 86 4.22 20.58 -6.46
N THR A 87 5.39 20.41 -5.84
CA THR A 87 6.67 20.73 -6.48
C THR A 87 7.54 19.49 -6.56
N THR A 88 8.29 19.36 -7.64
CA THR A 88 9.37 18.37 -7.73
C THR A 88 10.56 18.88 -8.53
N HIS A 89 11.74 18.36 -8.21
CA HIS A 89 12.98 18.73 -8.88
C HIS A 89 13.92 17.52 -9.07
N PRO A 90 14.80 17.56 -10.09
CA PRO A 90 15.87 16.59 -10.20
C PRO A 90 16.88 16.76 -9.08
N TYR A 91 17.56 15.67 -8.73
CA TYR A 91 18.72 15.68 -7.86
C TYR A 91 19.82 14.78 -8.42
N VAL A 92 21.06 15.13 -8.10
CA VAL A 92 22.23 14.42 -8.62
C VAL A 92 22.39 13.08 -7.90
N LYS A 93 22.26 11.98 -8.64
CA LYS A 93 22.68 10.65 -8.18
C LYS A 93 24.08 10.36 -8.68
N LYS A 94 25.01 10.17 -7.75
CA LYS A 94 26.39 9.78 -8.07
C LYS A 94 26.39 8.39 -8.69
N TYR A 95 27.16 8.25 -9.75
CA TYR A 95 27.33 7.01 -10.50
C TYR A 95 28.81 6.64 -10.54
N THR A 96 29.13 5.40 -10.22
CA THR A 96 30.50 4.89 -10.30
C THR A 96 30.62 4.04 -11.54
N VAL A 97 31.46 4.48 -12.49
CA VAL A 97 31.72 3.77 -13.75
C VAL A 97 33.01 2.94 -13.72
N SER A 98 33.87 3.14 -12.72
CA SER A 98 34.97 2.26 -12.34
C SER A 98 35.35 2.51 -10.87
N THR A 99 35.83 1.47 -10.18
CA THR A 99 36.42 1.58 -8.83
C THR A 99 37.95 1.53 -8.84
N LYS A 100 38.56 1.35 -10.02
CA LYS A 100 40.02 1.22 -10.17
C LYS A 100 40.72 2.57 -10.36
N THR A 101 40.01 3.62 -10.80
CA THR A 101 40.54 4.99 -11.03
C THR A 101 39.47 6.09 -10.86
N ASP A 102 39.87 7.37 -10.97
CA ASP A 102 39.00 8.56 -11.01
C ASP A 102 38.32 8.76 -12.38
N ALA A 103 37.91 7.70 -13.08
CA ALA A 103 37.22 7.81 -14.37
C ALA A 103 35.96 8.69 -14.23
N THR A 104 35.92 9.81 -14.96
CA THR A 104 34.86 10.83 -14.84
C THR A 104 33.96 10.93 -16.06
N THR A 105 34.19 10.11 -17.10
CA THR A 105 33.45 10.17 -18.37
C THR A 105 31.94 10.20 -18.17
N VAL A 106 31.41 9.37 -17.25
CA VAL A 106 30.07 9.50 -16.69
C VAL A 106 30.15 9.17 -15.19
N ASN A 107 29.90 10.14 -14.33
CA ASN A 107 30.00 9.99 -12.87
C ASN A 107 28.73 10.40 -12.10
N LYS A 108 27.68 10.77 -12.83
CA LYS A 108 26.37 11.12 -12.28
C LYS A 108 25.28 10.95 -13.33
N TYR A 109 24.06 10.88 -12.84
CA TYR A 109 22.84 11.14 -13.60
C TYR A 109 21.83 11.83 -12.67
N TYR A 110 20.71 12.28 -13.21
CA TYR A 110 19.74 13.07 -12.45
C TYR A 110 18.49 12.25 -12.19
N MET A 111 18.29 11.88 -10.94
CA MET A 111 17.06 11.24 -10.51
C MET A 111 15.98 12.31 -10.34
N MET A 112 14.75 12.00 -10.75
CA MET A 112 13.61 12.86 -10.55
C MET A 112 12.43 12.05 -10.05
N PRO A 113 12.07 12.20 -8.77
CA PRO A 113 10.80 11.71 -8.27
C PRO A 113 9.63 12.42 -8.96
N TRP A 114 8.63 11.68 -9.41
CA TRP A 114 7.43 12.23 -10.04
C TRP A 114 6.23 11.42 -9.59
N PHE A 115 5.33 12.05 -8.84
CA PHE A 115 4.18 11.42 -8.19
C PHE A 115 4.53 10.11 -7.46
N SER A 116 5.51 10.18 -6.55
CA SER A 116 6.01 9.02 -5.77
C SER A 116 6.66 7.91 -6.61
N GLN A 117 6.94 8.14 -7.89
CA GLN A 117 7.63 7.18 -8.77
C GLN A 117 9.02 7.71 -9.14
N LYS A 118 9.94 6.79 -9.46
CA LYS A 118 11.31 7.14 -9.84
C LYS A 118 11.42 7.34 -11.35
N TYR A 119 11.88 8.51 -11.76
CA TYR A 119 12.29 8.81 -13.12
C TYR A 119 13.74 9.31 -13.14
N VAL A 120 14.27 9.46 -14.34
CA VAL A 120 15.53 10.12 -14.65
C VAL A 120 15.21 11.37 -15.46
N ALA A 121 15.67 12.53 -15.00
CA ALA A 121 15.67 13.76 -15.78
C ALA A 121 16.84 13.74 -16.77
N ILE A 122 16.55 13.91 -18.05
CA ILE A 122 17.53 13.80 -19.12
C ILE A 122 18.45 15.03 -19.04
N GLU A 123 19.74 14.79 -18.84
CA GLU A 123 20.76 15.83 -18.61
C GLU A 123 20.43 16.83 -17.47
N GLY A 124 19.48 16.47 -16.59
CA GLY A 124 19.05 17.28 -15.47
C GLY A 124 17.90 18.24 -15.78
N ASP A 125 17.30 18.16 -16.97
CA ASP A 125 16.10 18.92 -17.32
C ASP A 125 14.84 18.24 -16.75
N ALA A 126 14.22 18.89 -15.78
CA ALA A 126 13.01 18.43 -15.10
C ALA A 126 11.80 18.28 -16.04
N GLN A 127 11.82 18.95 -17.19
CA GLN A 127 10.75 18.87 -18.18
C GLN A 127 10.79 17.57 -18.98
N LYS A 128 11.94 16.88 -19.01
CA LYS A 128 12.20 15.74 -19.89
C LYS A 128 12.60 14.54 -19.05
N ILE A 129 11.61 13.71 -18.74
CA ILE A 129 11.81 12.56 -17.85
C ILE A 129 11.61 11.23 -18.55
N THR A 130 12.35 10.21 -18.13
CA THR A 130 12.18 8.83 -18.59
C THR A 130 12.39 7.84 -17.45
N LYS A 131 11.91 6.60 -17.63
CA LYS A 131 12.12 5.54 -16.65
C LYS A 131 13.51 4.92 -16.81
N LEU A 132 14.15 4.64 -15.69
CA LEU A 132 15.34 3.81 -15.63
C LEU A 132 15.00 2.40 -16.12
N VAL A 133 15.68 1.93 -17.15
CA VAL A 133 15.50 0.58 -17.71
C VAL A 133 16.36 -0.41 -16.94
N PHE A 134 17.63 -0.06 -16.72
CA PHE A 134 18.57 -0.93 -16.03
C PHE A 134 19.58 -0.13 -15.22
N GLU A 135 19.87 -0.57 -14.00
CA GLU A 135 21.02 -0.11 -13.20
C GLU A 135 21.64 -1.32 -12.50
N GLN A 136 22.89 -1.61 -12.83
CA GLN A 136 23.64 -2.71 -12.23
C GLN A 136 23.96 -2.36 -10.77
N LYS A 137 23.70 -3.31 -9.86
CA LYS A 137 24.12 -3.17 -8.47
C LYS A 137 25.64 -3.02 -8.40
N GLY A 138 26.14 -2.18 -7.49
CA GLY A 138 27.56 -1.75 -7.48
C GLY A 138 28.61 -2.87 -7.39
N SER A 139 28.28 -4.03 -6.82
CA SER A 139 29.16 -5.22 -6.76
C SER A 139 28.82 -6.31 -7.77
N ALA A 140 27.74 -6.16 -8.54
CA ALA A 140 27.29 -7.19 -9.46
C ALA A 140 28.19 -7.25 -10.70
N GLU A 141 28.41 -8.47 -11.18
CA GLU A 141 29.21 -8.76 -12.37
C GLU A 141 28.36 -9.47 -13.40
N LYS A 142 28.60 -9.18 -14.68
CA LYS A 142 28.01 -9.92 -15.79
C LYS A 142 29.10 -10.48 -16.68
N THR A 143 29.19 -11.80 -16.74
CA THR A 143 30.04 -12.49 -17.73
C THR A 143 29.29 -12.67 -19.05
N LEU A 144 29.92 -12.32 -20.16
CA LEU A 144 29.40 -12.57 -21.52
C LEU A 144 30.47 -13.21 -22.40
N LYS A 145 30.12 -14.32 -23.06
CA LYS A 145 30.97 -14.92 -24.10
C LYS A 145 30.80 -14.20 -25.43
N VAL A 146 31.80 -14.31 -26.31
CA VAL A 146 31.68 -13.83 -27.69
C VAL A 146 30.47 -14.47 -28.39
N GLY A 147 29.66 -13.66 -29.05
CA GLY A 147 28.41 -14.03 -29.69
C GLY A 147 27.19 -14.10 -28.76
N GLN A 148 27.37 -13.95 -27.44
CA GLN A 148 26.25 -13.85 -26.51
C GLN A 148 25.73 -12.43 -26.39
N SER A 149 24.43 -12.34 -26.08
CA SER A 149 23.73 -11.09 -25.82
C SER A 149 23.20 -11.05 -24.39
N TRP A 150 23.11 -9.85 -23.84
CA TRP A 150 22.50 -9.56 -22.56
C TRP A 150 21.27 -8.70 -22.77
N GLU A 151 20.09 -9.28 -22.50
CA GLU A 151 18.82 -8.55 -22.43
C GLU A 151 18.84 -7.63 -21.19
N LEU A 152 18.62 -6.34 -21.41
CA LEU A 152 18.68 -5.28 -20.40
C LEU A 152 17.29 -4.74 -20.02
N GLY A 153 16.23 -5.17 -20.70
CA GLY A 153 14.87 -4.67 -20.56
C GLY A 153 14.42 -3.85 -21.77
N LYS A 154 13.10 -3.77 -21.99
CA LYS A 154 12.46 -2.98 -23.07
C LYS A 154 13.07 -3.19 -24.46
N GLY A 155 13.48 -4.42 -24.76
CA GLY A 155 14.06 -4.79 -26.06
C GLY A 155 15.52 -4.40 -26.25
N TYR A 156 16.16 -3.75 -25.26
CA TYR A 156 17.58 -3.42 -25.31
C TYR A 156 18.44 -4.66 -25.05
N ASN A 157 19.48 -4.81 -25.87
CA ASN A 157 20.39 -5.94 -25.84
C ASN A 157 21.83 -5.47 -26.05
N LEU A 158 22.73 -5.91 -25.17
CA LEU A 158 24.18 -5.70 -25.31
C LEU A 158 24.87 -7.00 -25.75
N THR A 159 25.51 -6.96 -26.91
CA THR A 159 26.14 -8.14 -27.53
C THR A 159 27.66 -8.01 -27.57
N VAL A 160 28.37 -9.09 -27.26
CA VAL A 160 29.81 -9.19 -27.49
C VAL A 160 30.06 -9.69 -28.89
N ASN A 161 30.29 -8.78 -29.85
CA ASN A 161 30.46 -9.15 -31.25
C ASN A 161 31.77 -9.91 -31.47
N GLN A 162 32.87 -9.41 -30.90
CA GLN A 162 34.18 -9.98 -31.11
C GLN A 162 35.13 -9.65 -29.96
N LEU A 163 36.05 -10.58 -29.69
CA LEU A 163 37.25 -10.35 -28.88
C LEU A 163 38.46 -10.60 -29.78
N ASP A 164 39.46 -9.73 -29.74
CA ASP A 164 40.66 -9.86 -30.55
C ASP A 164 41.56 -11.04 -30.13
N ILE A 165 42.65 -11.24 -30.87
CA ILE A 165 43.45 -12.47 -30.81
C ILE A 165 44.15 -12.61 -29.46
N ASP A 166 44.60 -11.50 -28.87
CA ASP A 166 45.27 -11.46 -27.57
C ASP A 166 44.32 -11.11 -26.41
N GLY A 167 43.06 -10.75 -26.69
CA GLY A 167 42.07 -10.38 -25.70
C GLY A 167 42.18 -8.94 -25.22
N GLY A 168 43.05 -8.13 -25.83
CA GLY A 168 43.28 -6.73 -25.51
C GLY A 168 42.22 -5.77 -26.05
N LYS A 169 41.34 -6.22 -26.95
CA LYS A 169 40.22 -5.41 -27.45
C LYS A 169 38.94 -6.21 -27.60
N VAL A 170 37.84 -5.59 -27.19
CA VAL A 170 36.49 -6.15 -27.35
C VAL A 170 35.62 -5.20 -28.17
N CYS A 171 34.83 -5.75 -29.08
CA CYS A 171 33.78 -5.03 -29.80
C CYS A 171 32.43 -5.36 -29.15
N LEU A 172 31.79 -4.33 -28.59
CA LEU A 172 30.44 -4.40 -28.06
C LEU A 172 29.47 -3.70 -29.01
N ALA A 173 28.26 -4.22 -29.11
CA ALA A 173 27.16 -3.57 -29.82
C ALA A 173 25.92 -3.51 -28.92
N LEU A 174 25.37 -2.30 -28.79
CA LEU A 174 24.06 -2.07 -28.17
C LEU A 174 23.01 -2.05 -29.27
N SER A 175 21.90 -2.74 -29.03
CA SER A 175 20.78 -2.83 -29.96
C SER A 175 19.45 -2.70 -29.23
N LYS A 176 18.40 -2.29 -29.94
CA LYS A 176 17.02 -2.29 -29.46
C LYS A 176 16.14 -2.98 -30.52
N GLU A 177 15.33 -3.95 -30.09
CA GLU A 177 14.48 -4.73 -31.00
C GLU A 177 15.24 -5.33 -32.20
N GLY A 178 16.49 -5.77 -31.96
CA GLY A 178 17.36 -6.36 -32.97
C GLY A 178 18.03 -5.35 -33.93
N VAL A 179 17.77 -4.05 -33.80
CA VAL A 179 18.44 -3.01 -34.58
C VAL A 179 19.62 -2.47 -33.80
N GLU A 180 20.82 -2.51 -34.38
CA GLU A 180 22.04 -1.92 -33.78
C GLU A 180 21.88 -0.41 -33.67
N LEU A 181 22.05 0.11 -32.45
CA LEU A 181 22.04 1.54 -32.16
C LEU A 181 23.45 2.11 -32.24
N GLU A 182 24.39 1.46 -31.56
CA GLU A 182 25.78 1.87 -31.50
C GLU A 182 26.69 0.67 -31.24
N SER A 183 27.90 0.69 -31.80
CA SER A 183 28.94 -0.28 -31.49
C SER A 183 30.27 0.41 -31.20
N LYS A 184 31.05 -0.17 -30.28
CA LYS A 184 32.31 0.41 -29.83
C LYS A 184 33.37 -0.66 -29.62
N ILE A 185 34.59 -0.36 -30.07
CA ILE A 185 35.78 -1.16 -29.78
C ILE A 185 36.45 -0.55 -28.55
N LEU A 186 36.59 -1.35 -27.50
CA LEU A 186 37.18 -0.96 -26.22
C LEU A 186 38.53 -1.64 -26.05
N ASP A 187 39.48 -0.93 -25.44
CA ASP A 187 40.81 -1.45 -25.10
C ASP A 187 40.78 -2.03 -23.70
N THR A 188 40.67 -3.35 -23.58
CA THR A 188 40.46 -4.07 -22.31
C THR A 188 41.70 -4.07 -21.41
N ASN A 189 42.87 -3.76 -21.99
CA ASN A 189 44.14 -3.59 -21.28
C ASN A 189 44.50 -2.11 -21.08
N GLY A 190 43.67 -1.19 -21.61
CA GLY A 190 43.87 0.24 -21.53
C GLY A 190 43.51 0.85 -20.18
N GLU A 191 43.70 2.16 -20.07
CA GLU A 191 43.17 2.96 -18.96
C GLU A 191 41.65 2.86 -18.88
N ASP A 192 41.07 3.04 -17.69
CA ASP A 192 39.65 2.79 -17.43
C ASP A 192 38.71 3.50 -18.41
N ASP A 193 38.97 4.77 -18.77
CA ASP A 193 38.13 5.51 -19.73
C ASP A 193 38.04 4.82 -21.12
N LYS A 194 39.07 4.06 -21.53
CA LYS A 194 39.07 3.31 -22.79
C LYS A 194 38.30 1.99 -22.72
N ARG A 195 37.89 1.60 -21.52
CA ARG A 195 37.12 0.39 -21.21
C ARG A 195 35.64 0.69 -21.01
N ILE A 196 35.25 1.96 -21.09
CA ILE A 196 33.87 2.42 -20.94
C ILE A 196 33.20 2.54 -22.30
N PHE A 197 32.10 1.83 -22.47
CA PHE A 197 31.15 2.10 -23.54
C PHE A 197 30.08 3.05 -23.01
N VAL A 198 30.09 4.28 -23.53
CA VAL A 198 29.03 5.27 -23.36
C VAL A 198 28.36 5.40 -24.72
N ALA A 199 27.03 5.27 -24.75
CA ALA A 199 26.24 5.55 -25.94
C ALA A 199 25.48 6.87 -25.75
N LYS A 200 25.46 7.68 -26.81
CA LYS A 200 24.89 9.03 -26.84
C LYS A 200 24.03 9.21 -28.08
N ASP A 201 22.99 10.03 -27.98
CA ASP A 201 22.14 10.38 -29.11
C ASP A 201 21.51 11.76 -28.90
N ASP A 202 20.98 12.35 -29.96
CA ASP A 202 20.22 13.60 -29.89
C ASP A 202 18.74 13.26 -29.65
N PHE A 203 18.26 13.45 -28.42
CA PHE A 203 16.86 13.17 -28.05
C PHE A 203 16.41 14.09 -26.91
N ALA A 204 15.08 14.20 -26.74
CA ALA A 204 14.48 15.05 -25.70
C ALA A 204 14.92 16.53 -25.73
N ASP A 205 15.18 17.06 -26.92
CA ASP A 205 15.70 18.41 -27.15
C ASP A 205 17.11 18.66 -26.56
N GLN A 206 17.86 17.57 -26.28
CA GLN A 206 19.23 17.59 -25.78
C GLN A 206 20.18 16.99 -26.83
N GLU A 207 21.33 17.64 -27.04
CA GLU A 207 22.41 17.12 -27.89
C GLU A 207 23.32 16.17 -27.10
N ASP A 208 23.80 15.10 -27.74
CA ASP A 208 24.78 14.16 -27.15
C ASP A 208 24.39 13.57 -25.77
N ALA A 209 23.09 13.43 -25.52
CA ALA A 209 22.55 12.98 -24.24
C ALA A 209 22.90 11.51 -23.98
N VAL A 210 23.34 11.20 -22.75
CA VAL A 210 23.78 9.85 -22.40
C VAL A 210 22.57 8.97 -22.09
N TYR A 211 22.42 7.86 -22.82
CA TYR A 211 21.35 6.90 -22.55
C TYR A 211 21.85 5.51 -22.11
N PHE A 212 23.12 5.19 -22.34
CA PHE A 212 23.70 3.91 -21.93
C PHE A 212 25.16 4.03 -21.51
N VAL A 213 25.53 3.30 -20.47
CA VAL A 213 26.91 3.16 -19.99
C VAL A 213 27.18 1.72 -19.58
N THR A 214 28.35 1.17 -19.90
CA THR A 214 28.88 -0.07 -19.29
C THR A 214 30.41 -0.04 -19.24
N TYR A 215 30.99 -0.77 -18.29
CA TYR A 215 32.43 -0.87 -18.10
C TYR A 215 32.90 -2.32 -18.26
N VAL A 216 33.90 -2.53 -19.11
CA VAL A 216 34.56 -3.84 -19.27
C VAL A 216 35.63 -3.99 -18.20
N ASP A 217 35.34 -4.76 -17.15
CA ASP A 217 36.22 -4.94 -16.00
C ASP A 217 37.34 -5.93 -16.23
N GLU A 218 37.07 -6.98 -17.01
CA GLU A 218 38.05 -8.00 -17.40
C GLU A 218 37.71 -8.58 -18.76
N ALA A 219 38.73 -9.04 -19.48
CA ALA A 219 38.59 -9.83 -20.68
C ALA A 219 39.48 -11.07 -20.58
N PHE A 220 38.92 -12.21 -20.95
CA PHE A 220 39.61 -13.49 -20.92
C PHE A 220 39.62 -14.14 -22.30
N LYS A 221 40.82 -14.50 -22.73
CA LYS A 221 41.08 -15.22 -23.97
C LYS A 221 41.70 -16.59 -23.68
N GLY A 222 40.86 -17.61 -23.64
CA GLY A 222 41.26 -19.01 -23.54
C GLY A 222 41.37 -19.69 -24.91
N THR A 223 41.82 -20.95 -24.90
CA THR A 223 41.90 -21.81 -26.10
C THR A 223 40.53 -22.24 -26.63
N SER A 224 39.54 -22.40 -25.74
CA SER A 224 38.15 -22.77 -26.06
C SER A 224 37.12 -21.70 -25.72
N ASP A 225 37.39 -20.88 -24.70
CA ASP A 225 36.44 -19.91 -24.16
C ASP A 225 37.00 -18.49 -24.26
N CYS A 226 36.17 -17.57 -24.73
CA CYS A 226 36.47 -16.15 -24.82
C CYS A 226 35.30 -15.38 -24.21
N PHE A 227 35.57 -14.60 -23.16
CA PHE A 227 34.52 -13.85 -22.47
C PHE A 227 35.05 -12.53 -21.91
N ILE A 228 34.11 -11.67 -21.54
CA ILE A 228 34.37 -10.46 -20.77
C ILE A 228 33.55 -10.46 -19.49
N ILE A 229 33.97 -9.65 -18.52
CA ILE A 229 33.21 -9.33 -17.31
C ILE A 229 32.82 -7.85 -17.38
N LEU A 230 31.53 -7.59 -17.27
CA LEU A 230 30.95 -6.25 -17.28
C LEU A 230 30.50 -5.84 -15.88
N LYS A 231 30.75 -4.57 -15.55
CA LYS A 231 30.29 -3.89 -14.34
C LYS A 231 29.69 -2.53 -14.70
N TYR A 232 28.99 -1.94 -13.74
CA TYR A 232 28.50 -0.56 -13.83
C TYR A 232 27.74 -0.32 -15.15
N THR A 233 26.73 -1.14 -15.40
CA THR A 233 25.83 -0.98 -16.54
C THR A 233 24.62 -0.14 -16.12
N TRP A 234 24.31 0.90 -16.90
CA TRP A 234 23.19 1.80 -16.68
C TRP A 234 22.52 2.12 -18.01
N LEU A 235 21.18 2.16 -18.03
CA LEU A 235 20.40 2.35 -19.24
C LEU A 235 19.08 3.08 -18.94
N ILE A 236 18.78 4.10 -19.74
CA ILE A 236 17.45 4.71 -19.87
C ILE A 236 16.90 4.47 -21.26
N ASP A 237 15.57 4.57 -21.41
CA ASP A 237 14.92 4.40 -22.70
C ASP A 237 14.83 5.74 -23.43
N LYS A 238 15.73 5.96 -24.40
CA LYS A 238 15.79 7.19 -25.18
C LYS A 238 14.56 7.42 -26.08
N ASP A 239 13.77 6.38 -26.35
CA ASP A 239 12.59 6.49 -27.22
C ASP A 239 11.27 6.61 -26.41
N ASP A 240 11.34 6.55 -25.07
CA ASP A 240 10.19 6.64 -24.14
C ASP A 240 10.41 7.81 -23.18
N VAL A 241 10.33 9.03 -23.74
CA VAL A 241 10.50 10.29 -23.00
C VAL A 241 9.14 10.94 -22.77
N THR A 242 8.87 11.28 -21.52
CA THR A 242 7.75 12.12 -21.13
C THR A 242 8.21 13.57 -21.08
N THR A 243 7.55 14.43 -21.86
CA THR A 243 7.71 15.89 -21.76
C THR A 243 6.58 16.44 -20.90
N ILE A 244 6.92 17.30 -19.94
CA ILE A 244 5.96 18.01 -19.10
C ILE A 244 5.88 19.45 -19.59
N GLU A 245 4.66 19.91 -19.86
CA GLU A 245 4.38 21.25 -20.35
C GLU A 245 3.46 22.01 -19.38
N VAL A 246 3.53 23.35 -19.46
CA VAL A 246 2.54 24.19 -18.79
C VAL A 246 1.15 23.82 -19.30
N ASP A 247 0.19 23.84 -18.41
CA ASP A 247 -1.20 23.41 -18.63
C ASP A 247 -1.45 21.89 -18.68
N ASP A 248 -0.43 21.02 -18.54
CA ASP A 248 -0.67 19.58 -18.35
C ASP A 248 -1.46 19.31 -17.06
N GLU A 249 -2.48 18.44 -17.14
CA GLU A 249 -3.41 18.12 -16.05
C GLU A 249 -3.15 16.73 -15.46
N PHE A 250 -3.15 16.66 -14.12
CA PHE A 250 -2.91 15.47 -13.32
C PHE A 250 -3.96 15.39 -12.20
N GLY A 251 -5.17 14.94 -12.56
CA GLY A 251 -6.31 14.93 -11.64
C GLY A 251 -6.77 16.34 -11.30
N ALA A 252 -6.75 16.69 -10.01
CA ALA A 252 -7.10 18.02 -9.52
C ALA A 252 -5.96 19.04 -9.68
N LEU A 253 -4.74 18.58 -9.99
CA LEU A 253 -3.55 19.41 -10.12
C LEU A 253 -3.25 19.70 -11.59
N LYS A 254 -2.74 20.90 -11.88
CA LYS A 254 -2.37 21.36 -13.21
C LYS A 254 -1.00 22.02 -13.18
N CYS A 255 -0.18 21.76 -14.19
CA CYS A 255 1.17 22.33 -14.28
C CYS A 255 1.11 23.83 -14.53
N THR A 256 1.69 24.61 -13.60
CA THR A 256 1.70 26.07 -13.63
C THR A 256 3.07 26.65 -13.95
N GLU A 257 4.14 25.92 -13.63
CA GLU A 257 5.52 26.33 -13.88
C GLU A 257 6.36 25.14 -14.31
N VAL A 258 7.10 25.32 -15.40
CA VAL A 258 8.14 24.41 -15.86
C VAL A 258 9.47 25.15 -15.95
N ALA A 259 10.51 24.56 -15.39
CA ALA A 259 11.89 25.01 -15.46
C ALA A 259 12.82 23.80 -15.55
N GLU A 260 14.05 23.99 -16.02
CA GLU A 260 15.04 22.92 -16.11
C GLU A 260 15.30 22.28 -14.73
N ASP A 261 15.26 23.04 -13.64
CA ASP A 261 15.57 22.57 -12.29
C ASP A 261 14.35 22.29 -11.41
N ARG A 262 13.11 22.54 -11.89
CA ARG A 262 11.90 22.34 -11.08
C ARG A 262 10.63 22.32 -11.93
N ILE A 263 9.66 21.52 -11.50
CA ILE A 263 8.28 21.55 -11.97
C ILE A 263 7.37 21.92 -10.80
N THR A 264 6.37 22.77 -11.05
CA THR A 264 5.31 23.12 -10.09
C THR A 264 3.94 22.89 -10.70
N LEU A 265 3.10 22.20 -9.95
CA LEU A 265 1.68 22.03 -10.23
C LEU A 265 0.89 22.71 -9.11
N ALA A 266 -0.30 23.22 -9.43
CA ALA A 266 -1.23 23.70 -8.44
C ALA A 266 -2.65 23.20 -8.72
N ASN A 267 -3.52 23.22 -7.71
CA ASN A 267 -4.93 22.88 -7.95
C ASN A 267 -5.59 23.89 -8.90
N ASP A 268 -6.16 23.40 -10.00
CA ASP A 268 -6.75 24.26 -11.03
C ASP A 268 -8.15 24.77 -10.64
N GLU A 269 -8.80 24.07 -9.72
CA GLU A 269 -10.11 24.40 -9.17
C GLU A 269 -10.07 24.36 -7.65
N LYS A 270 -11.09 24.98 -7.03
CA LYS A 270 -11.27 24.95 -5.58
C LYS A 270 -11.38 23.51 -5.05
N ILE A 271 -10.64 23.19 -4.00
CA ILE A 271 -10.74 21.93 -3.27
C ILE A 271 -11.47 22.21 -1.96
N THR A 272 -12.51 21.42 -1.66
CA THR A 272 -13.21 21.48 -0.37
C THR A 272 -12.92 20.20 0.41
N LEU A 273 -12.31 20.34 1.58
CA LEU A 273 -12.07 19.27 2.53
C LEU A 273 -13.37 18.94 3.28
N GLU A 274 -14.26 18.21 2.62
CA GLU A 274 -15.53 17.79 3.22
C GLU A 274 -15.28 16.86 4.42
N MET A 275 -15.77 17.24 5.60
CA MET A 275 -15.49 16.52 6.83
C MET A 275 -16.13 15.13 6.84
N GLY A 276 -15.30 14.11 7.04
CA GLY A 276 -15.71 12.70 7.04
C GLY A 276 -15.54 12.01 5.68
N ASP A 277 -15.13 12.75 4.66
CA ASP A 277 -14.99 12.26 3.30
C ASP A 277 -13.54 11.98 2.89
N THR A 278 -13.42 11.41 1.70
CA THR A 278 -12.16 11.19 0.98
C THR A 278 -12.19 12.03 -0.28
N ILE A 279 -11.22 12.95 -0.41
CA ILE A 279 -11.17 13.95 -1.48
C ILE A 279 -10.07 13.55 -2.48
N PRO A 280 -10.40 13.13 -3.70
CA PRO A 280 -9.40 12.72 -4.68
C PRO A 280 -8.54 13.89 -5.14
N LEU A 281 -7.24 13.64 -5.37
CA LEU A 281 -6.28 14.60 -5.91
C LEU A 281 -5.72 14.12 -7.25
N THR A 282 -5.30 12.86 -7.34
CA THR A 282 -4.84 12.21 -8.58
C THR A 282 -5.51 10.83 -8.69
N ASP A 283 -5.11 10.01 -9.65
CA ASP A 283 -5.59 8.63 -9.77
C ASP A 283 -5.33 7.77 -8.51
N ASP A 284 -4.23 8.06 -7.81
CA ASP A 284 -3.79 7.30 -6.63
C ASP A 284 -3.68 8.14 -5.36
N TRP A 285 -3.69 9.48 -5.43
CA TRP A 285 -3.61 10.37 -4.27
C TRP A 285 -4.96 10.94 -3.87
N TYR A 286 -5.16 11.10 -2.57
CA TYR A 286 -6.36 11.73 -1.99
C TYR A 286 -6.07 12.32 -0.62
N PHE A 287 -6.88 13.28 -0.18
CA PHE A 287 -7.00 13.63 1.23
C PHE A 287 -8.04 12.75 1.91
N LYS A 288 -7.78 12.37 3.15
CA LYS A 288 -8.75 11.78 4.05
C LYS A 288 -9.03 12.74 5.19
N VAL A 289 -10.29 13.06 5.42
CA VAL A 289 -10.71 14.11 6.34
C VAL A 289 -11.53 13.52 7.47
N SER A 290 -11.26 13.91 8.72
CA SER A 290 -12.06 13.49 9.87
C SER A 290 -13.43 14.14 9.83
N ARG A 291 -14.36 13.62 10.65
CA ARG A 291 -15.61 14.33 10.97
C ARG A 291 -15.29 15.65 11.68
N ALA A 292 -16.24 16.59 11.65
CA ALA A 292 -16.13 17.86 12.34
C ALA A 292 -15.92 17.67 13.86
N GLY A 293 -15.16 18.57 14.49
CA GLY A 293 -14.91 18.57 15.93
C GLY A 293 -13.93 17.49 16.42
N LYS A 294 -13.11 16.93 15.53
CA LYS A 294 -12.10 15.92 15.87
C LYS A 294 -10.71 16.49 16.08
N GLY A 295 -10.46 17.69 15.57
CA GLY A 295 -9.25 18.46 15.84
C GLY A 295 -9.40 19.38 17.05
N THR A 296 -8.30 20.03 17.40
CA THR A 296 -8.21 21.02 18.46
C THR A 296 -9.13 22.21 18.18
N ASP A 297 -9.66 22.82 19.24
CA ASP A 297 -10.60 23.95 19.19
C ASP A 297 -11.86 23.72 18.32
N GLY A 298 -12.24 22.46 18.14
CA GLY A 298 -13.41 22.07 17.34
C GLY A 298 -13.13 21.93 15.85
N GLY A 299 -11.86 22.04 15.43
CA GLY A 299 -11.42 21.80 14.06
C GLY A 299 -11.53 20.33 13.64
N TYR A 300 -10.74 19.97 12.63
CA TYR A 300 -10.71 18.63 12.04
C TYR A 300 -9.29 18.21 11.72
N LEU A 301 -9.11 16.90 11.53
CA LEU A 301 -7.86 16.26 11.16
C LEU A 301 -7.90 15.87 9.68
N PHE A 302 -6.78 15.96 8.98
CA PHE A 302 -6.68 15.43 7.62
C PHE A 302 -5.25 15.04 7.26
N TYR A 303 -5.11 14.17 6.25
CA TYR A 303 -3.82 13.78 5.68
C TYR A 303 -3.94 13.42 4.21
N PRO A 304 -2.87 13.60 3.40
CA PRO A 304 -2.78 13.01 2.09
C PRO A 304 -2.44 11.53 2.21
N ALA A 305 -2.88 10.75 1.24
CA ALA A 305 -2.64 9.33 1.16
C ALA A 305 -2.52 8.89 -0.29
N LYS A 306 -1.67 7.87 -0.49
CA LYS A 306 -1.55 7.17 -1.76
C LYS A 306 -2.17 5.78 -1.64
N LYS A 307 -3.03 5.41 -2.58
CA LYS A 307 -3.55 4.05 -2.74
C LYS A 307 -2.60 3.24 -3.62
N VAL A 308 -2.18 2.08 -3.14
CA VAL A 308 -1.38 1.13 -3.92
C VAL A 308 -2.17 -0.16 -4.10
N THR A 309 -2.35 -0.58 -5.34
CA THR A 309 -3.12 -1.77 -5.73
C THR A 309 -2.29 -2.79 -6.49
N THR A 310 -1.12 -2.40 -7.02
CA THR A 310 -0.26 -3.28 -7.80
C THR A 310 0.31 -4.38 -6.90
N PRO A 311 0.27 -5.65 -7.32
CA PRO A 311 0.95 -6.72 -6.60
C PRO A 311 2.45 -6.45 -6.44
N GLY A 312 3.02 -6.85 -5.31
CA GLY A 312 4.42 -6.62 -5.01
C GLY A 312 4.73 -6.50 -3.53
N LYS A 313 6.02 -6.29 -3.23
CA LYS A 313 6.52 -6.03 -1.89
C LYS A 313 6.71 -4.52 -1.69
N TYR A 314 6.23 -4.02 -0.57
CA TYR A 314 6.23 -2.61 -0.23
C TYR A 314 6.80 -2.40 1.17
N GLU A 315 7.33 -1.20 1.39
CA GLU A 315 7.85 -0.72 2.67
C GLU A 315 6.94 0.41 3.16
N ILE A 316 6.42 0.29 4.38
CA ILE A 316 5.74 1.41 5.07
C ILE A 316 6.70 1.92 6.15
N ARG A 317 7.51 2.91 5.79
CA ARG A 317 8.50 3.50 6.70
C ARG A 317 7.89 4.54 7.63
N GLY A 318 8.53 4.72 8.77
CA GLY A 318 8.34 5.87 9.64
C GLY A 318 9.08 7.10 9.12
N SER A 319 8.93 8.17 9.89
CA SER A 319 9.68 9.41 9.67
C SER A 319 11.17 9.14 9.97
N PRO A 320 12.08 9.54 9.07
CA PRO A 320 13.51 9.44 9.32
C PRO A 320 13.91 10.36 10.48
N LEU A 321 14.72 9.84 11.39
CA LEU A 321 15.38 10.61 12.43
C LEU A 321 16.84 10.85 12.05
N ASP A 322 17.34 12.04 12.37
CA ASP A 322 18.75 12.42 12.26
C ASP A 322 19.40 12.36 13.65
N THR A 323 20.37 11.47 13.84
CA THR A 323 21.00 11.30 15.16
C THR A 323 21.79 12.51 15.64
N GLY A 324 22.20 13.41 14.73
CA GLY A 324 22.83 14.68 15.11
C GLY A 324 21.82 15.77 15.50
N ASP A 325 20.53 15.57 15.26
CA ASP A 325 19.46 16.55 15.51
C ASP A 325 18.19 15.86 16.02
N VAL A 326 18.33 15.09 17.10
CA VAL A 326 17.22 14.38 17.73
C VAL A 326 17.18 14.63 19.23
N SER A 327 16.04 15.13 19.71
CA SER A 327 15.77 15.28 21.14
C SER A 327 15.11 14.05 21.75
N GLU A 328 14.37 13.30 20.94
CA GLU A 328 13.62 12.11 21.34
C GLU A 328 13.54 11.14 20.16
N ILE A 329 13.78 9.86 20.43
CA ILE A 329 13.62 8.79 19.44
C ILE A 329 12.31 8.08 19.75
N SER A 330 11.25 8.47 19.04
CA SER A 330 9.90 7.96 19.28
C SER A 330 9.07 7.95 17.99
N TRP A 331 8.42 6.82 17.73
CA TRP A 331 7.45 6.66 16.66
C TRP A 331 6.09 6.29 17.22
N ASN A 332 5.06 6.94 16.70
CA ASN A 332 3.66 6.66 16.97
C ASN A 332 2.86 6.82 15.67
N ALA A 333 1.53 6.71 15.74
CA ALA A 333 0.66 6.85 14.58
C ALA A 333 0.88 8.13 13.75
N THR A 334 1.32 9.24 14.35
CA THR A 334 1.49 10.51 13.63
C THR A 334 2.70 10.52 12.68
N ASN A 335 3.74 9.76 12.99
CA ASN A 335 5.01 9.79 12.28
C ASN A 335 5.44 8.41 11.73
N TRP A 336 4.73 7.33 12.05
CA TRP A 336 4.89 6.03 11.42
C TRP A 336 3.56 5.44 10.97
N PRO A 337 3.23 5.51 9.66
CA PRO A 337 1.93 5.10 9.15
C PRO A 337 1.66 3.60 9.12
N ALA A 338 2.65 2.77 9.48
CA ALA A 338 2.40 1.36 9.71
C ALA A 338 1.48 1.16 10.93
N PHE A 339 1.61 1.99 11.97
CA PHE A 339 0.74 1.91 13.14
C PHE A 339 -0.71 2.23 12.79
N TYR A 340 -1.61 1.46 13.42
CA TYR A 340 -3.03 1.67 13.24
C TYR A 340 -3.42 3.07 13.73
N TYR A 341 -4.27 3.73 12.95
CA TYR A 341 -4.78 5.04 13.29
C TYR A 341 -6.14 5.29 12.66
N SER A 342 -7.04 5.93 13.42
CA SER A 342 -8.36 6.36 12.96
C SER A 342 -8.66 7.75 13.49
N MET A 343 -8.66 8.76 12.62
CA MET A 343 -8.93 10.16 12.99
C MET A 343 -10.29 10.39 13.66
N ASN A 344 -11.23 9.45 13.49
CA ASN A 344 -12.58 9.57 14.05
C ASN A 344 -12.75 8.87 15.40
N GLU A 345 -11.76 8.07 15.82
CA GLU A 345 -11.79 7.26 17.03
C GLU A 345 -10.74 7.80 18.02
N ALA A 346 -11.22 8.36 19.13
CA ALA A 346 -10.36 8.89 20.17
C ALA A 346 -9.54 7.76 20.81
N GLY A 347 -8.25 8.00 21.05
CA GLY A 347 -7.32 6.99 21.59
C GLY A 347 -6.87 5.94 20.58
N SER A 348 -7.22 6.06 19.29
CA SER A 348 -6.83 5.07 18.28
C SER A 348 -5.34 5.01 17.97
N ALA A 349 -4.59 6.08 18.27
CA ALA A 349 -3.14 6.14 18.23
C ALA A 349 -2.54 5.42 19.45
N ALA A 350 -2.78 4.12 19.54
CA ALA A 350 -2.51 3.36 20.76
C ALA A 350 -1.15 2.65 20.77
N GLU A 351 -0.40 2.68 19.66
CA GLU A 351 0.92 2.05 19.54
C GLU A 351 2.02 3.11 19.61
N THR A 352 3.12 2.80 20.30
CA THR A 352 4.34 3.61 20.32
C THR A 352 5.57 2.70 20.32
N LEU A 353 6.61 3.10 19.59
CA LEU A 353 7.95 2.53 19.64
C LEU A 353 8.92 3.65 20.02
N SER A 354 9.57 3.56 21.17
CA SER A 354 10.44 4.62 21.69
C SER A 354 11.76 4.06 22.20
N TYR A 355 12.79 4.89 22.17
CA TYR A 355 14.09 4.61 22.75
C TYR A 355 14.35 5.57 23.93
N GLU A 356 14.83 5.01 25.05
CA GLU A 356 15.31 5.77 26.18
C GLU A 356 16.64 5.19 26.67
N ASN A 357 17.67 6.04 26.77
CA ASN A 357 18.97 5.63 27.28
C ASN A 357 18.87 5.39 28.79
N SER A 358 18.91 4.13 29.19
CA SER A 358 18.74 3.72 30.58
C SER A 358 20.08 3.50 31.30
N ASP A 359 21.15 3.26 30.54
CA ASP A 359 22.50 3.12 31.09
C ASP A 359 23.30 4.43 30.96
N PRO A 360 23.65 5.12 32.07
CA PRO A 360 24.47 6.31 32.00
C PRO A 360 25.94 6.03 31.64
N GLU A 361 26.40 4.78 31.68
CA GLU A 361 27.76 4.39 31.30
C GLU A 361 27.91 4.21 29.78
N ASN A 362 26.81 3.89 29.07
CA ASN A 362 26.78 3.80 27.61
C ASN A 362 26.18 5.09 27.02
N PRO A 363 26.87 5.77 26.08
CA PRO A 363 26.35 7.02 25.55
C PRO A 363 25.17 6.76 24.61
N ALA A 364 24.12 7.56 24.79
CA ALA A 364 22.89 7.48 24.03
C ALA A 364 23.10 7.51 22.50
N ILE A 365 22.15 6.93 21.77
CA ILE A 365 22.07 7.08 20.30
C ILE A 365 22.18 8.55 19.92
N GLY A 366 23.14 8.87 19.04
CA GLY A 366 23.40 10.24 18.58
C GLY A 366 24.27 11.11 19.49
N ALA A 367 24.67 10.64 20.67
CA ALA A 367 25.61 11.37 21.54
C ALA A 367 26.99 11.60 20.87
N ALA A 368 27.37 10.72 19.95
CA ALA A 368 28.43 10.93 18.98
C ALA A 368 28.09 10.17 17.67
N PRO A 369 28.77 10.47 16.55
CA PRO A 369 28.50 9.84 15.25
C PRO A 369 28.59 8.31 15.23
N THR A 370 29.33 7.73 16.18
CA THR A 370 29.54 6.29 16.32
C THR A 370 28.62 5.64 17.36
N ASN A 371 27.81 6.39 18.09
CA ASN A 371 26.88 5.83 19.08
C ASN A 371 25.64 5.29 18.38
N ASN A 372 25.62 3.97 18.22
CA ASN A 372 24.62 3.23 17.44
C ASN A 372 24.14 1.95 18.11
N VAL A 373 24.38 1.81 19.40
CA VAL A 373 23.99 0.64 20.19
C VAL A 373 22.83 1.02 21.09
N MET A 374 21.77 0.23 21.05
CA MET A 374 20.69 0.25 22.05
C MET A 374 20.92 -0.94 22.97
N ASP A 375 21.14 -0.68 24.26
CA ASP A 375 21.30 -1.73 25.24
C ASP A 375 19.98 -2.47 25.50
N LYS A 376 20.08 -3.63 26.15
CA LYS A 376 18.92 -4.40 26.58
C LYS A 376 17.95 -3.51 27.38
N GLY A 377 16.69 -3.47 26.94
CA GLY A 377 15.61 -2.74 27.62
C GLY A 377 15.43 -1.29 27.17
N GLU A 378 16.29 -0.75 26.30
CA GLU A 378 16.24 0.65 25.90
C GLU A 378 15.23 0.94 24.79
N LEU A 379 14.97 -0.03 23.91
CA LEU A 379 13.93 0.07 22.88
C LEU A 379 12.63 -0.55 23.41
N THR A 380 11.60 0.28 23.54
CA THR A 380 10.31 -0.09 24.12
C THR A 380 9.19 0.05 23.09
N TYR A 381 8.41 -1.01 22.92
CA TYR A 381 7.11 -0.97 22.23
C TYR A 381 5.99 -1.02 23.26
N THR A 382 5.03 -0.11 23.16
CA THR A 382 3.83 -0.11 23.99
C THR A 382 2.58 -0.14 23.13
N THR A 383 1.54 -0.81 23.66
CA THR A 383 0.20 -0.70 23.11
C THR A 383 -0.86 -0.82 24.20
N HIS A 384 -2.03 -0.23 23.95
CA HIS A 384 -3.17 -0.26 24.86
C HIS A 384 -4.50 -0.36 24.12
N PRO A 385 -5.55 -0.91 24.76
CA PRO A 385 -6.90 -0.83 24.23
C PRO A 385 -7.42 0.61 24.23
N TYR A 386 -8.35 0.89 23.32
CA TYR A 386 -9.14 2.11 23.33
C TYR A 386 -10.61 1.79 23.08
N VAL A 387 -11.47 2.65 23.63
CA VAL A 387 -12.91 2.49 23.53
C VAL A 387 -13.37 2.82 22.11
N LYS A 388 -13.84 1.82 21.38
CA LYS A 388 -14.60 2.03 20.16
C LYS A 388 -16.07 2.18 20.50
N LYS A 389 -16.56 3.41 20.40
CA LYS A 389 -17.98 3.71 20.55
C LYS A 389 -18.75 3.06 19.41
N TYR A 390 -19.86 2.46 19.78
CA TYR A 390 -20.68 1.65 18.90
C TYR A 390 -22.13 2.06 19.09
N THR A 391 -22.79 2.46 18.00
CA THR A 391 -24.19 2.90 18.02
C THR A 391 -25.06 1.74 17.53
N VAL A 392 -25.93 1.25 18.42
CA VAL A 392 -26.80 0.09 18.15
C VAL A 392 -28.16 0.49 17.55
N SER A 393 -28.48 1.78 17.58
CA SER A 393 -29.65 2.38 16.93
C SER A 393 -29.41 3.87 16.71
N THR A 394 -29.90 4.41 15.60
CA THR A 394 -29.93 5.86 15.33
C THR A 394 -31.27 6.49 15.73
N LYS A 395 -32.23 5.68 16.17
CA LYS A 395 -33.60 6.10 16.51
C LYS A 395 -33.72 6.55 17.97
N THR A 396 -32.93 5.98 18.89
CA THR A 396 -32.94 6.30 20.33
C THR A 396 -31.56 6.15 20.98
N ASP A 397 -31.42 6.56 22.24
CA ASP A 397 -30.22 6.37 23.08
C ASP A 397 -30.12 4.93 23.64
N ALA A 398 -30.25 3.90 22.80
CA ALA A 398 -30.07 2.51 23.23
C ALA A 398 -28.66 2.31 23.83
N THR A 399 -28.58 1.74 25.03
CA THR A 399 -27.31 1.64 25.78
C THR A 399 -26.89 0.22 26.14
N THR A 400 -27.68 -0.81 25.80
CA THR A 400 -27.41 -2.20 26.21
C THR A 400 -25.95 -2.63 25.93
N VAL A 401 -25.43 -2.31 24.75
CA VAL A 401 -24.00 -2.43 24.40
C VAL A 401 -23.60 -1.25 23.53
N ASN A 402 -22.91 -0.26 24.08
CA ASN A 402 -22.57 0.97 23.34
C ASN A 402 -21.08 1.14 23.05
N LYS A 403 -20.28 0.12 23.36
CA LYS A 403 -18.83 0.11 23.14
C LYS A 403 -18.29 -1.32 23.07
N TYR A 404 -17.11 -1.41 22.48
CA TYR A 404 -16.17 -2.51 22.64
C TYR A 404 -14.75 -1.93 22.60
N TYR A 405 -13.73 -2.74 22.87
CA TYR A 405 -12.36 -2.25 23.05
C TYR A 405 -11.49 -2.72 21.90
N MET A 406 -11.08 -1.79 21.05
CA MET A 406 -10.14 -2.09 19.98
C MET A 406 -8.73 -2.04 20.55
N MET A 407 -7.88 -2.95 20.09
CA MET A 407 -6.48 -2.99 20.47
C MET A 407 -5.61 -3.20 19.23
N PRO A 408 -4.85 -2.18 18.82
CA PRO A 408 -3.81 -2.37 17.84
C PRO A 408 -2.69 -3.26 18.40
N TRP A 409 -2.23 -4.24 17.62
CA TRP A 409 -1.14 -5.12 18.01
C TRP A 409 -0.25 -5.36 16.79
N PHE A 410 0.97 -4.82 16.80
CA PHE A 410 1.92 -4.87 15.69
C PHE A 410 1.30 -4.44 14.35
N SER A 411 0.69 -3.25 14.34
CA SER A 411 -0.01 -2.67 13.18
C SER A 411 -1.26 -3.44 12.71
N GLN A 412 -1.71 -4.46 13.43
CA GLN A 412 -2.93 -5.21 13.13
C GLN A 412 -4.04 -4.86 14.12
N LYS A 413 -5.30 -5.02 13.69
CA LYS A 413 -6.47 -4.73 14.53
C LYS A 413 -6.91 -5.98 15.29
N TYR A 414 -6.97 -5.86 16.61
CA TYR A 414 -7.58 -6.82 17.50
C TYR A 414 -8.67 -6.15 18.34
N VAL A 415 -9.42 -6.97 19.07
CA VAL A 415 -10.35 -6.57 20.11
C VAL A 415 -9.81 -7.10 21.44
N ALA A 416 -9.64 -6.21 22.41
CA ALA A 416 -9.37 -6.56 23.80
C ALA A 416 -10.68 -6.97 24.48
N ILE A 417 -10.73 -8.18 25.01
CA ILE A 417 -11.94 -8.77 25.59
C ILE A 417 -12.25 -8.06 26.90
N GLU A 418 -13.41 -7.41 26.97
CA GLU A 418 -13.83 -6.55 28.08
C GLU A 418 -12.81 -5.44 28.46
N GLY A 419 -11.92 -5.08 27.51
CA GLY A 419 -10.91 -4.05 27.70
C GLY A 419 -9.62 -4.55 28.32
N ASP A 420 -9.44 -5.86 28.50
CA ASP A 420 -8.19 -6.44 28.99
C ASP A 420 -7.18 -6.63 27.85
N ALA A 421 -6.10 -5.84 27.89
CA ALA A 421 -5.04 -5.85 26.90
C ALA A 421 -4.30 -7.19 26.80
N GLN A 422 -4.38 -8.02 27.84
CA GLN A 422 -3.75 -9.34 27.86
C GLN A 422 -4.53 -10.37 27.04
N LYS A 423 -5.81 -10.12 26.75
CA LYS A 423 -6.75 -11.08 26.18
C LYS A 423 -7.32 -10.51 24.90
N ILE A 424 -6.70 -10.83 23.77
CA ILE A 424 -7.06 -10.26 22.47
C ILE A 424 -7.60 -11.30 21.50
N THR A 425 -8.52 -10.90 20.63
CA THR A 425 -9.02 -11.73 19.53
C THR A 425 -9.26 -10.88 18.28
N LYS A 426 -9.38 -11.53 17.12
CA LYS A 426 -9.69 -10.84 15.86
C LYS A 426 -11.19 -10.60 15.75
N LEU A 427 -11.54 -9.47 15.15
CA LEU A 427 -12.89 -9.19 14.71
C LEU A 427 -13.24 -10.11 13.55
N VAL A 428 -14.27 -10.96 13.72
CA VAL A 428 -14.74 -11.88 12.68
C VAL A 428 -15.63 -11.14 11.70
N PHE A 429 -16.53 -10.31 12.23
CA PHE A 429 -17.46 -9.54 11.44
C PHE A 429 -17.69 -8.17 12.05
N GLU A 430 -17.78 -7.15 11.18
CA GLU A 430 -18.27 -5.82 11.54
C GLU A 430 -19.06 -5.25 10.37
N GLN A 431 -20.32 -4.92 10.61
CA GLN A 431 -21.18 -4.29 9.63
C GLN A 431 -20.72 -2.85 9.39
N LYS A 432 -20.53 -2.49 8.13
CA LYS A 432 -20.05 -1.16 7.75
C LYS A 432 -21.17 -0.12 7.81
N GLY A 433 -20.98 0.93 8.60
CA GLY A 433 -21.79 2.15 8.54
C GLY A 433 -23.30 1.91 8.66
N SER A 434 -24.07 2.38 7.68
CA SER A 434 -25.52 2.23 7.60
C SER A 434 -25.98 0.99 6.81
N ALA A 435 -25.08 0.03 6.57
CA ALA A 435 -25.41 -1.16 5.79
C ALA A 435 -26.56 -1.94 6.45
N GLU A 436 -27.39 -2.53 5.61
CA GLU A 436 -28.56 -3.31 5.99
C GLU A 436 -28.39 -4.76 5.55
N LYS A 437 -28.87 -5.68 6.37
CA LYS A 437 -29.00 -7.08 5.98
C LYS A 437 -30.45 -7.52 6.11
N THR A 438 -31.08 -7.84 4.98
CA THR A 438 -32.39 -8.47 4.97
C THR A 438 -32.26 -9.98 5.07
N LEU A 439 -33.03 -10.60 5.96
CA LEU A 439 -33.13 -12.07 6.09
C LEU A 439 -34.60 -12.50 6.14
N LYS A 440 -34.97 -13.46 5.29
CA LYS A 440 -36.28 -14.13 5.37
C LYS A 440 -36.28 -15.18 6.47
N VAL A 441 -37.47 -15.54 6.95
CA VAL A 441 -37.63 -16.69 7.86
C VAL A 441 -37.05 -17.96 7.21
N GLY A 442 -36.26 -18.70 7.98
CA GLY A 442 -35.52 -19.89 7.56
C GLY A 442 -34.17 -19.61 6.90
N GLN A 443 -33.81 -18.34 6.64
CA GLN A 443 -32.50 -18.00 6.09
C GLN A 443 -31.46 -17.76 7.20
N SER A 444 -30.20 -18.00 6.83
CA SER A 444 -29.03 -17.77 7.66
C SER A 444 -28.10 -16.74 7.02
N TRP A 445 -27.42 -15.97 7.87
CA TRP A 445 -26.35 -15.07 7.49
C TRP A 445 -25.02 -15.65 7.97
N GLU A 446 -24.18 -16.06 7.02
CA GLU A 446 -22.79 -16.43 7.27
C GLU A 446 -22.00 -15.16 7.63
N LEU A 447 -21.37 -15.20 8.81
CA LEU A 447 -20.64 -14.07 9.40
C LEU A 447 -19.11 -14.27 9.35
N GLY A 448 -18.63 -15.42 8.89
CA GLY A 448 -17.22 -15.81 8.90
C GLY A 448 -16.89 -16.84 9.97
N LYS A 449 -15.81 -17.60 9.76
CA LYS A 449 -15.27 -18.61 10.70
C LYS A 449 -16.35 -19.59 11.22
N GLY A 450 -17.29 -19.97 10.36
CA GLY A 450 -18.36 -20.93 10.69
C GLY A 450 -19.53 -20.35 11.49
N TYR A 451 -19.49 -19.06 11.85
CA TYR A 451 -20.59 -18.40 12.54
C TYR A 451 -21.75 -18.07 11.59
N ASN A 452 -22.96 -18.37 12.05
CA ASN A 452 -24.19 -18.16 11.30
C ASN A 452 -25.31 -17.61 12.19
N LEU A 453 -25.96 -16.54 11.74
CA LEU A 453 -27.16 -15.99 12.37
C LEU A 453 -28.41 -16.39 11.56
N THR A 454 -29.33 -17.13 12.17
CA THR A 454 -30.53 -17.67 11.51
C THR A 454 -31.80 -17.00 12.02
N VAL A 455 -32.71 -16.68 11.10
CA VAL A 455 -34.07 -16.23 11.44
C VAL A 455 -34.97 -17.44 11.53
N ASN A 456 -35.17 -17.97 12.74
CA ASN A 456 -35.97 -19.18 12.95
C ASN A 456 -37.45 -18.94 12.66
N GLN A 457 -38.00 -17.84 13.20
CA GLN A 457 -39.42 -17.56 13.08
C GLN A 457 -39.76 -16.09 13.29
N LEU A 458 -40.83 -15.63 12.64
CA LEU A 458 -41.59 -14.42 12.99
C LEU A 458 -42.96 -14.85 13.51
N ASP A 459 -43.44 -14.21 14.57
CA ASP A 459 -44.78 -14.46 15.09
C ASP A 459 -45.90 -14.03 14.13
N ILE A 460 -47.15 -14.22 14.55
CA ILE A 460 -48.31 -14.13 13.66
C ILE A 460 -48.50 -12.71 13.13
N ASP A 461 -48.24 -11.69 13.96
CA ASP A 461 -48.34 -10.28 13.60
C ASP A 461 -46.98 -9.65 13.21
N GLY A 462 -45.87 -10.37 13.36
CA GLY A 462 -44.52 -9.89 13.08
C GLY A 462 -43.93 -9.01 14.19
N GLY A 463 -44.61 -8.91 15.35
CA GLY A 463 -44.17 -8.18 16.52
C GLY A 463 -43.03 -8.85 17.30
N LYS A 464 -42.72 -10.12 17.01
CA LYS A 464 -41.58 -10.83 17.59
C LYS A 464 -40.83 -11.66 16.58
N VAL A 465 -39.51 -11.66 16.71
CA VAL A 465 -38.61 -12.50 15.92
C VAL A 465 -37.78 -13.41 16.82
N TRP A 466 -37.62 -14.66 16.40
CA TRP A 466 -36.70 -15.61 17.01
C TRP A 466 -35.43 -15.73 16.15
N LEU A 467 -34.31 -15.31 16.72
CA LEU A 467 -32.98 -15.43 16.14
C LEU A 467 -32.16 -16.50 16.87
N ALA A 468 -31.32 -17.22 16.13
CA ALA A 468 -30.35 -18.16 16.70
C ALA A 468 -28.96 -17.90 16.09
N LEU A 469 -27.96 -17.73 16.94
CA LEU A 469 -26.55 -17.69 16.59
C LEU A 469 -25.97 -19.09 16.75
N SER A 470 -25.21 -19.54 15.75
CA SER A 470 -24.58 -20.86 15.72
C SER A 470 -23.15 -20.77 15.20
N LYS A 471 -22.32 -21.76 15.55
CA LYS A 471 -20.98 -21.96 14.99
C LYS A 471 -20.84 -23.41 14.57
N GLU A 472 -20.41 -23.65 13.33
CA GLU A 472 -20.29 -25.01 12.76
C GLU A 472 -21.58 -25.85 12.93
N GLY A 473 -22.74 -25.20 12.76
CA GLY A 473 -24.05 -25.84 12.89
C GLY A 473 -24.53 -26.12 14.32
N VAL A 474 -23.72 -25.82 15.34
CA VAL A 474 -24.11 -25.92 16.76
C VAL A 474 -24.67 -24.59 17.24
N GLU A 475 -25.90 -24.58 17.74
CA GLU A 475 -26.51 -23.38 18.35
C GLU A 475 -25.72 -22.97 19.59
N LEU A 476 -25.26 -21.72 19.61
CA LEU A 476 -24.57 -21.12 20.75
C LEU A 476 -25.57 -20.41 21.67
N GLU A 477 -26.43 -19.57 21.07
CA GLU A 477 -27.43 -18.81 21.80
C GLU A 477 -28.62 -18.50 20.87
N SER A 478 -29.81 -18.41 21.43
CA SER A 478 -30.98 -17.94 20.71
C SER A 478 -31.85 -17.03 21.56
N LYS A 479 -32.53 -16.08 20.90
CA LYS A 479 -33.27 -15.01 21.57
C LYS A 479 -34.54 -14.66 20.81
N ILE A 480 -35.61 -14.43 21.55
CA ILE A 480 -36.86 -13.86 21.03
C ILE A 480 -36.83 -12.36 21.33
N LEU A 481 -36.93 -11.54 20.29
CA LEU A 481 -36.86 -10.08 20.36
C LEU A 481 -38.21 -9.48 20.02
N ASP A 482 -38.57 -8.38 20.68
CA ASP A 482 -39.79 -7.60 20.41
C ASP A 482 -39.48 -6.56 19.34
N THR A 483 -39.92 -6.78 18.11
CA THR A 483 -39.60 -5.97 16.94
C THR A 483 -40.33 -4.62 16.95
N ASN A 484 -41.39 -4.51 17.75
CA ASN A 484 -42.16 -3.28 17.98
C ASN A 484 -41.80 -2.60 19.32
N GLY A 485 -40.88 -3.20 20.07
CA GLY A 485 -40.43 -2.71 21.37
C GLY A 485 -39.49 -1.51 21.25
N GLU A 486 -39.10 -0.98 22.42
CA GLU A 486 -37.99 -0.03 22.54
C GLU A 486 -36.69 -0.64 22.00
N ASP A 487 -35.75 0.20 21.55
CA ASP A 487 -34.57 -0.27 20.83
C ASP A 487 -33.75 -1.30 21.61
N ASP A 488 -33.59 -1.17 22.93
CA ASP A 488 -32.88 -2.14 23.75
C ASP A 488 -33.50 -3.56 23.70
N LYS A 489 -34.82 -3.67 23.47
CA LYS A 489 -35.53 -4.96 23.33
C LYS A 489 -35.35 -5.62 21.97
N ARG A 490 -34.81 -4.86 21.01
CA ARG A 490 -34.55 -5.28 19.63
C ARG A 490 -33.11 -5.71 19.40
N ILE A 491 -32.28 -5.67 20.45
CA ILE A 491 -30.86 -6.03 20.41
C ILE A 491 -30.69 -7.50 20.83
N PHE A 492 -30.11 -8.28 19.93
CA PHE A 492 -29.50 -9.56 20.31
C PHE A 492 -28.07 -9.28 20.75
N VAL A 493 -27.78 -9.54 22.02
CA VAL A 493 -26.42 -9.58 22.57
C VAL A 493 -26.19 -11.02 22.99
N ALA A 494 -25.11 -11.63 22.51
CA ALA A 494 -24.68 -12.95 22.99
C ALA A 494 -23.47 -12.81 23.91
N LYS A 495 -23.49 -13.58 24.99
CA LYS A 495 -22.49 -13.55 26.06
C LYS A 495 -22.06 -14.95 26.47
N ASP A 496 -20.82 -15.11 26.87
CA ASP A 496 -20.29 -16.38 27.36
C ASP A 496 -19.15 -16.12 28.35
N ASP A 497 -18.79 -17.14 29.14
CA ASP A 497 -17.63 -17.10 30.03
C ASP A 497 -16.39 -17.60 29.26
N PHE A 498 -15.51 -16.67 28.86
CA PHE A 498 -14.28 -16.99 28.12
C PHE A 498 -13.18 -15.98 28.40
N ALA A 499 -11.94 -16.33 28.08
CA ALA A 499 -10.76 -15.48 28.31
C ALA A 499 -10.60 -14.98 29.75
N ASP A 500 -11.01 -15.81 30.73
CA ASP A 500 -11.01 -15.48 32.16
C ASP A 500 -11.93 -14.29 32.53
N LYS A 501 -12.93 -13.99 31.67
CA LYS A 501 -13.97 -12.97 31.91
C LYS A 501 -15.35 -13.64 31.97
N GLU A 502 -16.16 -13.22 32.93
CA GLU A 502 -17.56 -13.64 33.06
C GLU A 502 -18.46 -12.78 32.14
N ASP A 503 -19.49 -13.38 31.54
CA ASP A 503 -20.51 -12.68 30.74
C ASP A 503 -19.95 -11.77 29.62
N ALA A 504 -18.80 -12.14 29.05
CA ALA A 504 -18.11 -11.34 28.04
C ALA A 504 -18.92 -11.30 26.73
N VAL A 505 -19.05 -10.11 26.15
CA VAL A 505 -19.84 -9.93 24.92
C VAL A 505 -19.03 -10.35 23.70
N TYR A 506 -19.54 -11.31 22.94
CA TYR A 506 -18.87 -11.75 21.70
C TYR A 506 -19.67 -11.48 20.43
N PHE A 507 -20.97 -11.19 20.54
CA PHE A 507 -21.82 -10.90 19.39
C PHE A 507 -22.91 -9.87 19.72
N VAL A 508 -23.16 -8.97 18.78
CA VAL A 508 -24.29 -8.03 18.84
C VAL A 508 -24.92 -7.89 17.46
N THR A 509 -26.25 -7.81 17.40
CA THR A 509 -27.00 -7.33 16.23
C THR A 509 -28.29 -6.62 16.65
N TYR A 510 -28.76 -5.68 15.82
CA TYR A 510 -30.00 -4.95 16.03
C TYR A 510 -31.03 -5.26 14.93
N VAL A 511 -32.25 -5.59 15.35
CA VAL A 511 -33.38 -5.77 14.44
C VAL A 511 -34.01 -4.41 14.16
N ASP A 512 -33.70 -3.81 13.01
CA ASP A 512 -34.14 -2.46 12.63
C ASP A 512 -35.58 -2.41 12.12
N GLU A 513 -36.02 -3.46 11.42
CA GLU A 513 -37.39 -3.63 10.95
C GLU A 513 -37.77 -5.10 10.87
N ALA A 514 -39.06 -5.38 10.99
CA ALA A 514 -39.65 -6.68 10.74
C ALA A 514 -40.89 -6.50 9.86
N PHE A 515 -41.03 -7.36 8.85
CA PHE A 515 -42.13 -7.34 7.91
C PHE A 515 -42.82 -8.70 7.88
N LYS A 516 -44.16 -8.67 8.03
CA LYS A 516 -45.04 -9.82 7.93
C LYS A 516 -46.08 -9.58 6.83
N GLY A 517 -45.81 -10.12 5.65
CA GLY A 517 -46.75 -10.18 4.53
C GLY A 517 -47.45 -11.54 4.42
N THR A 518 -48.36 -11.66 3.46
CA THR A 518 -49.08 -12.91 3.15
C THR A 518 -48.17 -13.99 2.56
N SER A 519 -47.12 -13.60 1.84
CA SER A 519 -46.16 -14.50 1.18
C SER A 519 -44.72 -14.30 1.65
N ASP A 520 -44.38 -13.09 2.12
CA ASP A 520 -43.02 -12.73 2.51
C ASP A 520 -42.96 -12.35 3.98
N CYS A 521 -42.01 -12.94 4.69
CA CYS A 521 -41.73 -12.64 6.10
C CYS A 521 -40.22 -12.46 6.24
N PHE A 522 -39.78 -11.26 6.63
CA PHE A 522 -38.36 -10.94 6.73
C PHE A 522 -38.09 -9.92 7.85
N ILE A 523 -36.82 -9.81 8.21
CA ILE A 523 -36.31 -8.74 9.06
C ILE A 523 -35.18 -7.99 8.36
N ILE A 524 -34.92 -6.77 8.82
CA ILE A 524 -33.75 -5.99 8.45
C ILE A 524 -32.86 -5.87 9.70
N LEU A 525 -31.61 -6.28 9.55
CA LEU A 525 -30.59 -6.24 10.58
C LEU A 525 -29.58 -5.11 10.29
N LYS A 526 -29.21 -4.40 11.35
CA LYS A 526 -28.17 -3.37 11.35
C LYS A 526 -27.24 -3.57 12.54
N TYR A 527 -26.11 -2.87 12.49
CA TYR A 527 -25.14 -2.79 13.57
C TYR A 527 -24.78 -4.20 14.07
N THR A 528 -24.22 -5.04 13.19
CA THR A 528 -23.76 -6.37 13.59
C THR A 528 -22.26 -6.38 13.80
N TRP A 529 -21.78 -6.92 14.92
CA TRP A 529 -20.37 -7.27 15.08
C TRP A 529 -20.20 -8.59 15.82
N LEU A 530 -19.08 -9.24 15.58
CA LEU A 530 -18.75 -10.56 16.10
C LEU A 530 -17.24 -10.68 16.31
N ILE A 531 -16.84 -11.18 17.47
CA ILE A 531 -15.48 -11.68 17.75
C ILE A 531 -15.51 -13.20 17.93
N ASP A 532 -14.37 -13.84 17.71
CA ASP A 532 -14.24 -15.29 17.86
C ASP A 532 -13.91 -15.66 19.31
N LYS A 533 -14.92 -16.05 20.08
CA LYS A 533 -14.76 -16.41 21.50
C LYS A 533 -13.88 -17.65 21.73
N ASP A 534 -13.67 -18.48 20.70
CA ASP A 534 -12.88 -19.71 20.80
C ASP A 534 -11.43 -19.54 20.29
N ASP A 535 -11.07 -18.35 19.77
CA ASP A 535 -9.74 -18.01 19.22
C ASP A 535 -9.20 -16.77 19.95
N VAL A 536 -8.79 -16.98 21.20
CA VAL A 536 -8.25 -15.94 22.08
C VAL A 536 -6.74 -16.09 22.20
N THR A 537 -6.03 -14.99 21.95
CA THR A 537 -4.60 -14.88 22.23
C THR A 537 -4.43 -14.28 23.63
N THR A 538 -3.71 -14.98 24.50
CA THR A 538 -3.25 -14.44 25.78
C THR A 538 -1.81 -13.98 25.62
N ILE A 539 -1.50 -12.76 26.08
CA ILE A 539 -0.15 -12.20 26.12
C ILE A 539 0.35 -12.26 27.56
N GLU A 540 1.53 -12.86 27.76
CA GLU A 540 2.15 -13.04 29.06
C GLU A 540 3.52 -12.36 29.11
N VAL A 541 3.98 -12.08 30.33
CA VAL A 541 5.37 -11.67 30.54
C VAL A 541 6.28 -12.79 30.03
N ASP A 542 7.40 -12.40 29.45
CA ASP A 542 8.37 -13.28 28.80
C ASP A 542 7.99 -13.80 27.39
N ASP A 543 6.82 -13.48 26.85
CA ASP A 543 6.50 -13.75 25.44
C ASP A 543 7.47 -13.00 24.50
N GLU A 544 7.98 -13.69 23.47
CA GLU A 544 9.00 -13.17 22.55
C GLU A 544 8.41 -12.89 21.15
N PHE A 545 8.78 -11.74 20.58
CA PHE A 545 8.35 -11.23 19.29
C PHE A 545 9.56 -10.68 18.52
N GLY A 546 10.32 -11.57 17.89
CA GLY A 546 11.58 -11.23 17.24
C GLY A 546 12.62 -10.76 18.25
N ALA A 547 13.13 -9.54 18.09
CA ALA A 547 14.08 -8.90 19.01
C ALA A 547 13.42 -8.35 20.29
N LEU A 548 12.08 -8.24 20.30
CA LEU A 548 11.32 -7.68 21.42
C LEU A 548 10.77 -8.79 22.31
N LYS A 549 10.69 -8.52 23.61
CA LYS A 549 10.17 -9.44 24.63
C LYS A 549 9.23 -8.70 25.56
N CYS A 550 8.11 -9.33 25.92
CA CYS A 550 7.11 -8.77 26.82
C CYS A 550 7.67 -8.64 28.24
N THR A 551 7.69 -7.42 28.77
CA THR A 551 8.23 -7.10 30.09
C THR A 551 7.17 -6.67 31.09
N GLU A 552 6.05 -6.13 30.61
CA GLU A 552 4.94 -5.68 31.45
C GLU A 552 3.61 -6.02 30.78
N VAL A 553 2.71 -6.62 31.55
CA VAL A 553 1.32 -6.82 31.16
C VAL A 553 0.37 -6.27 32.23
N SER A 554 -0.70 -5.64 31.78
CA SER A 554 -1.78 -5.14 32.62
C SER A 554 -3.08 -5.12 31.81
N GLU A 555 -4.23 -4.97 32.46
CA GLU A 555 -5.51 -4.84 31.73
C GLU A 555 -5.51 -3.63 30.78
N ASP A 556 -4.82 -2.54 31.12
CA ASP A 556 -4.87 -1.30 30.35
C ASP A 556 -3.72 -1.14 29.34
N LYS A 557 -2.67 -1.97 29.39
CA LYS A 557 -1.45 -1.75 28.59
C LYS A 557 -0.55 -2.99 28.55
N ILE A 558 0.12 -3.18 27.41
CA ILE A 558 1.23 -4.12 27.23
C ILE A 558 2.51 -3.35 26.88
N THR A 559 3.63 -3.75 27.47
CA THR A 559 4.97 -3.20 27.18
C THR A 559 5.92 -4.34 26.79
N LEU A 560 6.59 -4.18 25.65
CA LEU A 560 7.68 -5.04 25.21
C LEU A 560 8.96 -4.21 25.17
N SER A 561 10.11 -4.83 25.42
CA SER A 561 11.42 -4.22 25.21
C SER A 561 12.39 -5.17 24.53
N ASN A 562 13.46 -4.65 23.93
CA ASN A 562 14.50 -5.51 23.39
C ASN A 562 15.18 -6.35 24.48
N ASP A 563 15.23 -7.67 24.29
CA ASP A 563 15.83 -8.58 25.30
C ASP A 563 17.37 -8.68 25.17
N GLN A 564 17.92 -8.23 24.04
CA GLN A 564 19.33 -8.21 23.70
C GLN A 564 19.72 -6.83 23.14
N GLU A 565 21.02 -6.56 23.09
CA GLU A 565 21.57 -5.38 22.43
C GLU A 565 21.13 -5.31 20.95
N ILE A 566 20.78 -4.12 20.48
CA ILE A 566 20.49 -3.83 19.07
C ILE A 566 21.52 -2.85 18.56
N THR A 567 22.35 -3.27 17.60
CA THR A 567 23.31 -2.41 16.92
C THR A 567 22.69 -1.89 15.61
N LEU A 568 22.56 -0.57 15.48
CA LEU A 568 22.16 0.10 14.24
C LEU A 568 23.35 0.14 13.27
N GLU A 569 23.61 -0.95 12.56
CA GLU A 569 24.72 -1.05 11.61
C GLU A 569 24.53 -0.11 10.41
N MET A 570 25.49 0.80 10.21
CA MET A 570 25.38 1.87 9.22
C MET A 570 25.35 1.31 7.79
N GLY A 571 24.29 1.68 7.06
CA GLY A 571 24.06 1.25 5.69
C GLY A 571 23.34 -0.09 5.59
N ASP A 572 22.89 -0.66 6.72
CA ASP A 572 22.20 -1.94 6.78
C ASP A 572 20.72 -1.82 7.17
N THR A 573 20.04 -2.96 7.18
CA THR A 573 18.70 -3.18 7.67
C THR A 573 18.74 -4.11 8.89
N ILE A 574 18.13 -3.68 9.99
CA ILE A 574 18.15 -4.39 11.28
C ILE A 574 16.74 -4.91 11.56
N ASP A 575 16.52 -6.21 11.43
CA ASP A 575 15.21 -6.81 11.69
C ASP A 575 14.84 -6.72 13.19
N LEU A 576 13.60 -6.32 13.49
CA LEU A 576 13.03 -6.22 14.84
C LEU A 576 12.00 -7.32 15.08
N THR A 577 11.12 -7.55 14.11
CA THR A 577 10.13 -8.64 14.09
C THR A 577 10.11 -9.23 12.68
N ASP A 578 9.24 -10.20 12.42
CA ASP A 578 9.07 -10.77 11.07
C ASP A 578 8.80 -9.68 10.01
N ASP A 579 7.99 -8.68 10.39
CA ASP A 579 7.54 -7.61 9.51
C ASP A 579 8.24 -6.28 9.75
N TRP A 580 8.79 -6.02 10.93
CA TRP A 580 9.38 -4.73 11.28
C TRP A 580 10.91 -4.76 11.27
N TYR A 581 11.51 -3.66 10.83
CA TYR A 581 12.95 -3.47 10.82
C TYR A 581 13.32 -2.00 10.94
N PHE A 582 14.53 -1.70 11.38
CA PHE A 582 15.15 -0.41 11.16
C PHE A 582 15.92 -0.41 9.84
N LYS A 583 15.89 0.70 9.14
CA LYS A 583 16.81 0.97 8.03
C LYS A 583 17.75 2.09 8.44
N VAL A 584 19.04 1.90 8.22
CA VAL A 584 20.08 2.82 8.70
C VAL A 584 20.87 3.36 7.50
N SER A 585 21.14 4.66 7.48
CA SER A 585 22.00 5.26 6.46
C SER A 585 23.46 4.85 6.65
N LYS A 586 24.28 5.10 5.63
CA LYS A 586 25.74 5.09 5.79
C LYS A 586 26.16 6.16 6.81
N ALA A 587 27.34 5.98 7.41
CA ALA A 587 27.94 6.97 8.29
C ALA A 587 28.13 8.32 7.58
N GLY A 588 28.01 9.43 8.33
CA GLY A 588 28.18 10.78 7.81
C GLY A 588 27.02 11.29 6.94
N LYS A 589 25.84 10.69 7.05
CA LYS A 589 24.63 11.11 6.31
C LYS A 589 23.68 11.96 7.13
N GLY A 590 23.77 11.88 8.45
CA GLY A 590 23.10 12.81 9.35
C GLY A 590 23.94 14.05 9.63
N THR A 591 23.37 14.95 10.41
CA THR A 591 24.01 16.14 10.97
C THR A 591 25.18 15.75 11.86
N ASP A 592 26.20 16.61 11.94
CA ASP A 592 27.42 16.41 12.75
C ASP A 592 28.14 15.08 12.51
N GLU A 593 28.18 14.62 11.25
CA GLU A 593 28.75 13.33 10.83
C GLU A 593 27.96 12.10 11.32
N GLY A 594 26.78 12.30 11.91
CA GLY A 594 25.87 11.25 12.35
C GLY A 594 25.25 10.45 11.21
N TYR A 595 24.11 9.83 11.50
CA TYR A 595 23.42 8.94 10.58
C TYR A 595 21.90 9.09 10.71
N LEU A 596 21.19 8.68 9.67
CA LEU A 596 19.74 8.70 9.59
C LEU A 596 19.21 7.29 9.80
N PHE A 597 18.07 7.15 10.47
CA PHE A 597 17.40 5.86 10.57
C PHE A 597 15.89 6.00 10.74
N TYR A 598 15.15 4.96 10.38
CA TYR A 598 13.70 4.86 10.61
C TYR A 598 13.27 3.40 10.76
N PRO A 599 12.18 3.14 11.51
CA PRO A 599 11.50 1.86 11.48
C PRO A 599 10.70 1.73 10.20
N ALA A 600 10.47 0.51 9.75
CA ALA A 600 9.64 0.22 8.60
C ALA A 600 8.95 -1.13 8.75
N LYS A 601 7.79 -1.24 8.11
CA LYS A 601 7.02 -2.48 8.01
C LYS A 601 7.07 -3.04 6.58
N LYS A 602 7.36 -4.33 6.45
CA LYS A 602 7.23 -5.11 5.21
C LYS A 602 5.73 -5.33 4.93
N LEU A 603 5.32 -5.17 3.68
CA LEU A 603 3.97 -5.47 3.22
C LEU A 603 4.02 -6.18 1.87
N THR A 604 3.11 -7.14 1.65
CA THR A 604 2.95 -7.80 0.34
C THR A 604 1.52 -7.65 -0.16
N ILE A 605 1.35 -7.15 -1.38
CA ILE A 605 0.09 -7.24 -2.13
C ILE A 605 0.22 -8.45 -3.06
N GLU A 606 -0.66 -9.43 -2.89
CA GLU A 606 -0.65 -10.65 -3.70
C GLU A 606 -1.33 -10.41 -5.05
N ASP A 607 -0.84 -11.14 -6.07
CA ASP A 607 -1.48 -11.14 -7.38
C ASP A 607 -2.73 -12.02 -7.33
N LYS A 608 -3.91 -11.38 -7.43
CA LYS A 608 -5.20 -12.08 -7.43
C LYS A 608 -5.34 -13.11 -8.56
N THR A 609 -4.52 -13.00 -9.60
CA THR A 609 -4.52 -13.91 -10.75
C THR A 609 -3.78 -15.22 -10.44
N ALA A 610 -2.85 -15.23 -9.49
CA ALA A 610 -2.05 -16.41 -9.12
C ALA A 610 -2.79 -17.38 -8.18
N SER A 611 -3.85 -16.94 -7.50
CA SER A 611 -4.60 -17.78 -6.55
C SER A 611 -5.69 -18.65 -7.20
N GLN A 612 -5.88 -18.60 -8.53
CA GLN A 612 -6.87 -19.43 -9.24
C GLN A 612 -6.32 -20.77 -9.77
N GLU A 613 -5.01 -21.06 -9.68
CA GLU A 613 -4.44 -22.31 -10.24
C GLU A 613 -4.28 -23.47 -9.24
N VAL A 614 -4.71 -23.33 -7.98
CA VAL A 614 -4.72 -24.45 -7.02
C VAL A 614 -6.09 -24.56 -6.34
N ALA A 615 -7.13 -24.77 -7.14
CA ALA A 615 -8.32 -25.48 -6.68
C ALA A 615 -8.28 -26.85 -7.35
N GLU A 616 -7.83 -27.87 -6.62
CA GLU A 616 -8.03 -29.26 -7.02
C GLU A 616 -9.53 -29.47 -7.24
N GLU A 617 -9.90 -29.88 -8.46
CA GLU A 617 -11.25 -30.30 -8.81
C GLU A 617 -11.71 -31.39 -7.84
N ILE A 618 -12.61 -31.03 -6.91
CA ILE A 618 -13.44 -32.01 -6.21
C ILE A 618 -14.52 -32.42 -7.21
N PRO A 619 -14.62 -33.71 -7.60
CA PRO A 619 -15.60 -34.14 -8.57
C PRO A 619 -17.00 -34.06 -7.95
N ASP A 620 -17.84 -33.21 -8.55
CA ASP A 620 -19.26 -33.11 -8.24
C ASP A 620 -19.95 -34.43 -8.60
N LYS A 621 -20.63 -35.03 -7.62
CA LYS A 621 -21.49 -36.20 -7.83
C LYS A 621 -22.59 -36.20 -6.78
N THR A 622 -23.76 -35.72 -7.15
CA THR A 622 -25.03 -36.48 -7.05
C THR A 622 -26.22 -35.64 -7.53
N GLU A 623 -26.62 -35.80 -8.80
CA GLU A 623 -28.04 -35.69 -9.17
C GLU A 623 -28.65 -37.09 -9.20
N THR A 624 -29.66 -37.27 -8.36
CA THR A 624 -30.63 -38.35 -8.41
C THR A 624 -31.59 -38.13 -9.58
N THR A 625 -31.61 -39.05 -10.55
CA THR A 625 -32.81 -39.30 -11.36
C THR A 625 -33.11 -40.79 -11.45
N ASP A 626 -34.40 -41.03 -11.27
CA ASP A 626 -35.03 -42.32 -11.10
C ASP A 626 -35.32 -42.98 -12.46
N THR A 627 -35.10 -44.29 -12.46
CA THR A 627 -35.83 -45.36 -13.16
C THR A 627 -35.94 -45.42 -14.70
N GLU A 628 -35.45 -46.57 -15.18
CA GLU A 628 -36.10 -47.53 -16.07
C GLU A 628 -35.75 -47.59 -17.58
N SER A 629 -35.07 -48.70 -17.89
CA SER A 629 -35.36 -49.64 -18.99
C SER A 629 -34.71 -49.44 -20.36
N GLY A 630 -33.93 -50.45 -20.76
CA GLY A 630 -33.98 -50.96 -22.14
C GLY A 630 -32.72 -50.87 -22.99
N SER A 631 -31.86 -51.89 -22.87
CA SER A 631 -31.27 -52.66 -23.99
C SER A 631 -30.37 -52.00 -25.05
N THR A 632 -29.10 -52.46 -25.04
CA THR A 632 -28.26 -52.95 -26.16
C THR A 632 -27.77 -52.05 -27.32
N ILE A 633 -26.42 -52.08 -27.44
CA ILE A 633 -25.58 -52.35 -28.64
C ILE A 633 -25.06 -51.18 -29.52
N LEU A 634 -23.73 -51.04 -29.43
CA LEU A 634 -22.65 -50.83 -30.43
C LEU A 634 -22.63 -49.65 -31.43
N GLU A 635 -21.44 -49.02 -31.40
CA GLU A 635 -20.57 -48.59 -32.52
C GLU A 635 -21.04 -47.50 -33.51
N GLY A 636 -20.10 -46.59 -33.84
CA GLY A 636 -20.18 -45.85 -35.11
C GLY A 636 -19.58 -44.45 -35.14
N GLU A 637 -18.26 -44.38 -34.98
CA GLU A 637 -17.33 -43.50 -35.72
C GLU A 637 -17.85 -42.51 -36.79
N THR A 638 -17.39 -41.26 -36.61
CA THR A 638 -16.66 -40.40 -37.59
C THR A 638 -17.39 -39.58 -38.65
N SER A 639 -17.02 -38.29 -38.64
CA SER A 639 -16.93 -37.23 -39.67
C SER A 639 -17.71 -37.36 -40.99
N GLU A 640 -18.26 -36.23 -41.45
CA GLU A 640 -17.53 -35.39 -42.41
C GLU A 640 -18.22 -34.04 -42.63
N GLU A 641 -17.35 -33.16 -43.10
CA GLU A 641 -17.44 -31.72 -43.29
C GLU A 641 -18.20 -31.35 -44.58
N LEU A 642 -18.29 -30.03 -44.78
CA LEU A 642 -18.29 -29.29 -46.05
C LEU A 642 -19.61 -28.71 -46.62
N SER A 643 -19.54 -27.37 -46.62
CA SER A 643 -19.76 -26.45 -47.74
C SER A 643 -21.18 -25.96 -48.05
N LYS A 644 -21.44 -24.69 -47.65
CA LYS A 644 -21.50 -23.45 -48.47
C LYS A 644 -22.28 -23.49 -49.81
N PRO A 645 -22.63 -22.31 -50.38
CA PRO A 645 -23.26 -21.11 -49.84
C PRO A 645 -24.39 -20.61 -50.79
N ASP A 646 -25.05 -19.51 -50.47
CA ASP A 646 -25.14 -18.29 -51.32
C ASP A 646 -26.38 -17.44 -51.02
N VAL A 647 -26.10 -16.16 -50.75
CA VAL A 647 -26.61 -14.95 -51.42
C VAL A 647 -28.12 -14.86 -51.66
N GLU A 648 -28.78 -13.83 -51.11
CA GLU A 648 -29.03 -12.60 -51.89
C GLU A 648 -29.67 -11.49 -51.04
N GLU A 649 -29.39 -10.30 -51.54
CA GLU A 649 -29.65 -8.93 -51.12
C GLU A 649 -31.11 -8.50 -50.87
N THR A 650 -31.19 -7.34 -50.19
CA THR A 650 -32.01 -6.15 -50.49
C THR A 650 -33.33 -5.86 -49.78
N GLU A 651 -33.31 -4.67 -49.17
CA GLU A 651 -34.18 -3.51 -49.39
C GLU A 651 -34.91 -2.90 -48.17
N GLU A 652 -34.67 -1.59 -48.06
CA GLU A 652 -35.19 -0.63 -47.10
C GLU A 652 -36.71 -0.43 -47.24
N PHE A 653 -37.38 0.02 -46.18
CA PHE A 653 -38.38 1.08 -46.29
C PHE A 653 -38.50 1.85 -44.97
N ALA A 654 -38.35 3.17 -45.05
CA ALA A 654 -38.58 4.12 -43.98
C ALA A 654 -40.00 4.69 -44.04
N VAL A 655 -40.65 4.90 -42.89
CA VAL A 655 -41.71 5.92 -42.68
C VAL A 655 -41.69 6.38 -41.20
N LYS A 656 -41.66 7.71 -41.01
CA LYS A 656 -41.89 8.46 -39.74
C LYS A 656 -43.39 8.76 -39.55
N VAL A 657 -43.86 8.97 -38.31
CA VAL A 657 -44.57 10.18 -37.79
C VAL A 657 -44.71 10.07 -36.25
N ASP A 658 -44.57 11.24 -35.60
CA ASP A 658 -44.57 11.60 -34.16
C ASP A 658 -45.86 11.28 -33.35
N ASP A 659 -45.78 11.12 -32.01
CA ASP A 659 -46.10 12.20 -31.04
C ASP A 659 -45.87 11.84 -29.54
N GLU A 660 -45.44 12.87 -28.80
CA GLU A 660 -45.44 13.23 -27.37
C GLU A 660 -45.39 12.26 -26.14
N ASN A 661 -44.45 12.66 -25.24
CA ASN A 661 -44.44 12.67 -23.76
C ASN A 661 -44.29 11.39 -22.92
N VAL A 662 -43.18 11.34 -22.14
CA VAL A 662 -43.05 11.13 -20.67
C VAL A 662 -41.59 10.71 -20.36
N MET A 663 -40.86 11.48 -19.55
CA MET A 663 -39.63 11.04 -18.84
C MET A 663 -40.01 10.44 -17.46
N PRO A 664 -39.16 9.76 -16.67
CA PRO A 664 -37.72 9.42 -16.82
C PRO A 664 -37.37 7.94 -16.47
N ALA A 665 -36.20 7.44 -16.87
CA ALA A 665 -35.45 6.43 -16.08
C ALA A 665 -34.04 6.21 -16.66
N PHE A 666 -33.04 6.51 -15.83
CA PHE A 666 -31.64 6.11 -16.00
C PHE A 666 -31.53 4.58 -15.93
N THR A 667 -30.91 3.96 -16.92
CA THR A 667 -30.31 2.62 -16.81
C THR A 667 -28.85 2.71 -17.20
N LEU A 668 -27.98 2.63 -16.19
CA LEU A 668 -26.55 2.34 -16.38
C LEU A 668 -26.43 0.94 -16.99
N LEU A 669 -25.93 0.85 -18.23
CA LEU A 669 -25.28 -0.35 -18.71
C LEU A 669 -23.78 -0.24 -18.39
N SER A 670 -23.32 -1.09 -17.49
CA SER A 670 -21.91 -1.41 -17.30
C SER A 670 -21.39 -2.17 -18.53
N ALA A 671 -20.67 -1.48 -19.41
CA ALA A 671 -19.87 -2.12 -20.45
C ALA A 671 -18.44 -2.32 -19.93
N ILE A 672 -18.07 -3.57 -19.71
CA ILE A 672 -16.69 -4.04 -19.59
C ILE A 672 -16.02 -3.76 -20.93
N SER A 673 -14.94 -2.97 -20.93
CA SER A 673 -14.10 -2.81 -22.12
C SER A 673 -12.64 -2.97 -21.75
N GLY A 674 -12.00 -3.89 -22.45
CA GLY A 674 -10.63 -4.32 -22.26
C GLY A 674 -9.61 -3.26 -22.66
N VAL A 675 -8.47 -3.35 -21.97
CA VAL A 675 -7.23 -2.64 -22.21
C VAL A 675 -6.64 -3.05 -23.57
N LEU A 676 -6.46 -2.09 -24.49
CA LEU A 676 -5.42 -2.04 -25.52
C LEU A 676 -5.68 -0.86 -26.48
N ALA A 677 -4.87 0.20 -26.43
CA ALA A 677 -4.76 1.13 -27.55
C ALA A 677 -3.38 1.80 -27.58
N VAL A 678 -2.64 1.42 -28.61
CA VAL A 678 -1.36 1.95 -29.09
C VAL A 678 -1.60 3.33 -29.72
N PHE A 679 -0.82 4.35 -29.36
CA PHE A 679 -0.86 5.64 -30.04
C PHE A 679 -0.03 5.61 -31.34
N PHE A 680 -0.72 5.75 -32.47
CA PHE A 680 -0.15 6.16 -33.76
C PHE A 680 -0.89 7.42 -34.21
N PHE A 681 -0.24 8.58 -34.18
CA PHE A 681 -0.77 9.79 -34.83
C PHE A 681 -0.19 9.94 -36.23
N SER A 682 -1.05 9.78 -37.23
CA SER A 682 -0.79 10.21 -38.60
C SER A 682 -1.14 11.69 -38.77
N LYS A 683 -0.16 12.49 -39.19
CA LYS A 683 -0.29 13.86 -39.72
C LYS A 683 -1.44 14.00 -40.71
N ARG A 684 -2.28 15.03 -40.54
CA ARG A 684 -2.98 15.70 -41.64
C ARG A 684 -2.86 17.21 -41.52
N ARG A 685 -1.97 17.73 -42.38
CA ARG A 685 -1.76 19.10 -42.90
C ARG A 685 -1.65 20.26 -41.92
#